data_AF-A0A536HZC3-F1
#
_entry.id   AF-A0A536HZC3-F1
#
_cell.length_a   1.000
_cell.length_b   1.000
_cell.length_c   1.000
_cell.angle_alpha   90.00
_cell.angle_beta   90.00
_cell.angle_gamma   90.00
#
_symmetry.space_group_name_H-M   'P 1'
#
loop_
_entity.id
_entity.type
_entity.pdbx_description
1 polymer ?
#
loop_
_entity_poly.entity_id
_entity_poly.type
_entity_poly.pdbx_seq_one_letter_code
_entity_poly.pdbx_strand_id
1 'polypeptide(L)'
;MLANRASTMATQTSARPSVPKSRPARGHASTRFDWAMAILSTVLVGGFYLDLWAHAHGRTDNTFFTPWHAVLYSMLAAVGAFLSVTAWRRWHRGAPWWESLPAGYGLSLVGVALFALGGGADLIWHVLFGVEFSVDALLSPTHLVLACAGVLIVTGSLRSAWRDPARGTRQWPARIPAVLSLGLVLSIFTGFTQFVHPLVDPWAEASPTSSTSQTEIYLVGADGARETRLTISRGASDGSPAFSAGGAFIVFTRMRPITGRDPIGDVFRMAADGSDVTRLTRASRWYLGPIPSPDGESVGVTFFRADTRKWTIGLLPAAGGDPRLLTDGRSNDILDGFSPDGTRVLFHSDRDGEHQIYTIGVDGGGRTKVTSGSANWGGSWSLDGRTIAFNSNRTGRLQIYTMSPDGSNQRRLITSSADDWLPSWSPEGTKIAFNSNRGGHTQVYVAHADGTGQQNVVQNGGMQLDAWAPGWSADGRQLVYAASTNPPADATPFVRQALGAAGIIVQAALLIGILLLGLRGGTLPVGSLTLIIGLNAVLLSVIQDQYRLIPGAILAGVLGDIVLWRLKPRIAERRSIRLFGAAIPVIVYACYFLSLQVTTGIGWSIHLWLGTIVVAGVIGLLMSYLVVPPGGAGPPVRA
;
A
#
# COMPACT_ATOMS: atom_id res chain seq x y z
N MET A 1 -80.76 19.19 65.38
CA MET A 1 -80.86 19.23 63.92
C MET A 1 -79.82 18.28 63.37
N LEU A 2 -80.25 17.08 62.94
CA LEU A 2 -80.18 16.59 61.55
C LEU A 2 -78.73 16.36 61.06
N ALA A 3 -78.28 15.24 60.49
CA ALA A 3 -78.73 13.85 60.35
C ALA A 3 -77.62 13.11 59.58
N ASN A 4 -77.44 11.79 59.82
CA ASN A 4 -77.03 10.75 58.86
C ASN A 4 -75.60 10.79 58.27
N ARG A 5 -74.86 9.68 58.04
CA ARG A 5 -75.19 8.24 57.95
C ARG A 5 -73.89 7.39 57.91
N ALA A 6 -73.92 6.24 58.59
CA ALA A 6 -73.44 4.89 58.24
C ALA A 6 -71.98 4.58 57.80
N SER A 7 -71.29 3.77 58.64
CA SER A 7 -70.74 2.39 58.45
C SER A 7 -70.30 1.95 57.03
N THR A 8 -69.21 1.20 56.79
CA THR A 8 -68.81 -0.12 57.35
C THR A 8 -67.42 -0.56 56.80
N MET A 9 -66.72 -1.45 57.53
CA MET A 9 -65.45 -2.12 57.15
C MET A 9 -65.45 -2.85 55.80
N ALA A 10 -64.30 -2.86 55.10
CA ALA A 10 -63.90 -3.95 54.21
C ALA A 10 -62.36 -4.03 54.05
N THR A 11 -61.86 -5.24 54.20
CA THR A 11 -60.49 -5.75 53.99
C THR A 11 -59.96 -5.41 52.59
N GLN A 12 -58.74 -4.84 52.50
CA GLN A 12 -57.98 -4.82 51.24
C GLN A 12 -56.63 -5.53 51.41
N THR A 13 -56.55 -6.64 50.69
CA THR A 13 -55.42 -7.53 50.41
C THR A 13 -54.25 -6.74 49.80
N SER A 14 -53.05 -6.91 50.37
CA SER A 14 -51.81 -6.35 49.82
C SER A 14 -51.50 -6.97 48.46
N ALA A 15 -51.66 -6.20 47.39
CA ALA A 15 -51.17 -6.58 46.06
C ALA A 15 -49.64 -6.59 46.08
N ARG A 16 -49.04 -7.78 45.92
CA ARG A 16 -47.60 -7.91 45.61
C ARG A 16 -47.34 -7.23 44.25
N PRO A 17 -46.29 -6.41 44.12
CA PRO A 17 -45.90 -5.89 42.81
C PRO A 17 -45.54 -7.06 41.90
N SER A 18 -46.20 -7.14 40.74
CA SER A 18 -45.90 -8.12 39.71
C SER A 18 -44.47 -7.93 39.22
N VAL A 19 -43.60 -8.87 39.58
CA VAL A 19 -42.27 -9.00 38.96
C VAL A 19 -42.49 -9.15 37.45
N PRO A 20 -41.93 -8.27 36.60
CA PRO A 20 -42.02 -8.46 35.15
C PRO A 20 -41.43 -9.84 34.82
N LYS A 21 -42.19 -10.69 34.12
CA LYS A 21 -41.73 -11.99 33.64
C LYS A 21 -40.40 -11.78 32.92
N SER A 22 -39.30 -12.20 33.52
CA SER A 22 -37.99 -12.18 32.90
C SER A 22 -38.08 -12.98 31.61
N ARG A 23 -37.63 -12.39 30.49
CA ARG A 23 -37.46 -13.12 29.24
C ARG A 23 -36.62 -14.38 29.53
N PRO A 24 -37.02 -15.57 29.05
CA PRO A 24 -36.18 -16.76 29.20
C PRO A 24 -34.79 -16.47 28.61
N ALA A 25 -33.75 -16.80 29.35
CA ALA A 25 -32.38 -16.52 28.94
C ALA A 25 -32.04 -17.32 27.68
N ARG A 26 -31.59 -16.65 26.61
CA ARG A 26 -31.08 -17.32 25.39
C ARG A 26 -30.03 -18.35 25.79
N GLY A 27 -30.15 -19.58 25.27
CA GLY A 27 -29.16 -20.63 25.52
C GLY A 27 -27.75 -20.22 25.11
N HIS A 28 -26.78 -20.48 25.98
CA HIS A 28 -25.35 -20.24 25.74
C HIS A 28 -24.83 -21.04 24.56
N ALA A 29 -23.82 -20.51 23.86
CA ALA A 29 -23.12 -21.26 22.82
C ALA A 29 -22.30 -22.39 23.45
N SER A 30 -22.23 -23.53 22.77
CA SER A 30 -21.32 -24.60 23.16
C SER A 30 -19.88 -24.24 22.75
N THR A 31 -18.89 -24.78 23.46
CA THR A 31 -17.47 -24.58 23.12
C THR A 31 -17.16 -24.98 21.67
N ARG A 32 -17.79 -26.05 21.17
CA ARG A 32 -17.65 -26.49 19.77
C ARG A 32 -18.18 -25.45 18.78
N PHE A 33 -19.29 -24.80 19.10
CA PHE A 33 -19.86 -23.74 18.27
C PHE A 33 -18.93 -22.52 18.20
N ASP A 34 -18.37 -22.11 19.33
CA ASP A 34 -17.44 -20.98 19.36
C ASP A 34 -16.15 -21.27 18.58
N TRP A 35 -15.63 -22.50 18.65
CA TRP A 35 -14.49 -22.92 17.83
C TRP A 35 -14.80 -22.91 16.34
N ALA A 36 -15.96 -23.44 15.92
CA ALA A 36 -16.38 -23.40 14.53
C ALA A 36 -16.44 -21.95 14.01
N MET A 37 -17.05 -21.05 14.78
CA MET A 37 -17.10 -19.62 14.43
C MET A 37 -15.74 -18.94 14.43
N ALA A 38 -14.86 -19.26 15.39
CA ALA A 38 -13.51 -18.70 15.41
C ALA A 38 -12.71 -19.13 14.18
N ILE A 39 -12.77 -20.42 13.80
CA ILE A 39 -12.08 -20.94 12.60
C ILE A 39 -12.62 -20.26 11.35
N LEU A 40 -13.94 -20.24 11.16
CA LEU A 40 -14.57 -19.57 10.00
C LEU A 40 -14.19 -18.09 9.93
N SER A 41 -14.17 -17.40 11.07
CA SER A 41 -13.76 -15.99 11.16
C SER A 41 -12.28 -15.79 10.82
N THR A 42 -11.40 -16.69 11.27
CA THR A 42 -9.97 -16.63 10.94
C THR A 42 -9.74 -16.81 9.43
N VAL A 43 -10.43 -17.77 8.81
CA VAL A 43 -10.31 -17.99 7.36
C VAL A 43 -10.90 -16.80 6.58
N LEU A 44 -12.00 -16.21 7.04
CA LEU A 44 -12.56 -14.98 6.45
C LEU A 44 -11.56 -13.82 6.47
N VAL A 45 -10.95 -13.53 7.62
CA VAL A 45 -9.94 -12.46 7.74
C VAL A 45 -8.67 -12.82 6.97
N GLY A 46 -8.29 -14.10 6.91
CA GLY A 46 -7.22 -14.57 6.04
C GLY A 46 -7.49 -14.29 4.56
N GLY A 47 -8.73 -14.51 4.10
CA GLY A 47 -9.19 -14.13 2.75
C GLY A 47 -9.12 -12.62 2.50
N PHE A 48 -9.45 -11.80 3.50
CA PHE A 48 -9.30 -10.34 3.42
C PHE A 48 -7.83 -9.93 3.26
N TYR A 49 -6.92 -10.51 4.04
CA TYR A 49 -5.48 -10.22 3.90
C TYR A 49 -4.88 -10.76 2.61
N LEU A 50 -5.39 -11.88 2.10
CA LEU A 50 -5.01 -12.40 0.78
C LEU A 50 -5.42 -11.43 -0.34
N ASP A 51 -6.58 -10.81 -0.21
CA ASP A 51 -7.06 -9.78 -1.13
C ASP A 51 -6.23 -8.49 -1.03
N LEU A 52 -5.94 -8.02 0.20
CA LEU A 52 -5.01 -6.89 0.42
C LEU A 52 -3.62 -7.15 -0.18
N TRP A 53 -3.09 -8.36 -0.02
CA TRP A 53 -1.83 -8.78 -0.64
C TRP A 53 -1.90 -8.72 -2.16
N ALA A 54 -2.99 -9.21 -2.75
CA ALA A 54 -3.18 -9.19 -4.19
C ALA A 54 -3.22 -7.75 -4.74
N HIS A 55 -3.89 -6.84 -4.02
CA HIS A 55 -3.87 -5.41 -4.33
C HIS A 55 -2.46 -4.80 -4.21
N ALA A 56 -1.72 -5.10 -3.14
CA ALA A 56 -0.36 -4.59 -2.94
C ALA A 56 0.64 -5.09 -4.00
N HIS A 57 0.37 -6.23 -4.63
CA HIS A 57 1.24 -6.86 -5.62
C HIS A 57 0.72 -6.78 -7.07
N GLY A 58 -0.29 -5.95 -7.34
CA GLY A 58 -0.83 -5.76 -8.70
C GLY A 58 -1.46 -7.03 -9.31
N ARG A 59 -1.95 -7.95 -8.47
CA ARG A 59 -2.59 -9.22 -8.87
C ARG A 59 -4.11 -9.10 -9.06
N THR A 60 -4.68 -7.92 -8.86
CA THR A 60 -6.08 -7.60 -9.12
C THR A 60 -6.17 -6.72 -10.37
N ASP A 61 -7.11 -7.04 -11.27
CA ASP A 61 -7.44 -6.17 -12.40
C ASP A 61 -8.37 -5.02 -11.91
N ASN A 62 -8.67 -4.00 -12.74
CA ASN A 62 -9.61 -2.90 -12.40
C ASN A 62 -11.09 -3.35 -12.32
N THR A 63 -11.33 -4.61 -11.98
CA THR A 63 -12.67 -5.19 -11.90
C THR A 63 -12.87 -5.75 -10.50
N PHE A 64 -14.10 -5.62 -10.00
CA PHE A 64 -14.52 -6.19 -8.73
C PHE A 64 -14.39 -7.72 -8.68
N PHE A 65 -14.47 -8.41 -9.83
CA PHE A 65 -14.49 -9.86 -9.92
C PHE A 65 -13.10 -10.46 -10.07
N THR A 66 -12.36 -10.57 -8.97
CA THR A 66 -11.05 -11.26 -8.94
C THR A 66 -11.14 -12.60 -8.21
N PRO A 67 -10.21 -13.56 -8.47
CA PRO A 67 -10.15 -14.79 -7.70
C PRO A 67 -9.99 -14.55 -6.19
N TRP A 68 -9.32 -13.46 -5.81
CA TRP A 68 -9.06 -13.09 -4.43
C TRP A 68 -10.32 -12.59 -3.71
N HIS A 69 -11.11 -11.72 -4.37
CA HIS A 69 -12.46 -11.39 -3.93
C HIS A 69 -13.33 -12.65 -3.84
N ALA A 70 -13.27 -13.55 -4.84
CA ALA A 70 -14.05 -14.78 -4.82
C ALA A 70 -13.73 -15.65 -3.58
N VAL A 71 -12.46 -15.73 -3.17
CA VAL A 71 -12.07 -16.40 -1.91
C VAL A 71 -12.70 -15.70 -0.71
N LEU A 72 -12.55 -14.38 -0.58
CA LEU A 72 -13.13 -13.60 0.52
C LEU A 72 -14.65 -13.79 0.63
N TYR A 73 -15.38 -13.61 -0.48
CA TYR A 73 -16.84 -13.75 -0.52
C TYR A 73 -17.30 -15.21 -0.34
N SER A 74 -16.53 -16.20 -0.78
CA SER A 74 -16.82 -17.61 -0.50
C SER A 74 -16.73 -17.91 1.00
N MET A 75 -15.75 -17.32 1.70
CA MET A 75 -15.62 -17.47 3.16
C MET A 75 -16.73 -16.73 3.91
N LEU A 76 -17.16 -15.57 3.40
CA LEU A 76 -18.34 -14.87 3.92
C LEU A 76 -19.60 -15.75 3.76
N ALA A 77 -19.79 -16.35 2.59
CA ALA A 77 -20.92 -17.24 2.32
C ALA A 77 -20.91 -18.46 3.25
N ALA A 78 -19.74 -19.03 3.54
CA ALA A 78 -19.59 -20.13 4.49
C ALA A 78 -20.02 -19.74 5.92
N VAL A 79 -19.60 -18.56 6.39
CA VAL A 79 -20.01 -18.01 7.70
C VAL A 79 -21.53 -17.78 7.74
N GLY A 80 -22.07 -17.17 6.68
CA GLY A 80 -23.49 -16.90 6.52
C GLY A 80 -24.34 -18.18 6.51
N ALA A 81 -23.92 -19.20 5.76
CA ALA A 81 -24.57 -20.50 5.70
C ALA A 81 -24.55 -21.19 7.08
N PHE A 82 -23.40 -21.19 7.78
CA PHE A 82 -23.29 -21.79 9.09
C PHE A 82 -24.25 -21.18 10.12
N LEU A 83 -24.32 -19.84 10.18
CA LEU A 83 -25.23 -19.13 11.08
C LEU A 83 -26.69 -19.32 10.67
N SER A 84 -27.00 -19.20 9.38
CA SER A 84 -28.38 -19.29 8.87
C SER A 84 -28.95 -20.70 9.03
N VAL A 85 -28.19 -21.75 8.71
CA VAL A 85 -28.60 -23.15 8.91
C VAL A 85 -28.79 -23.46 10.39
N THR A 86 -27.92 -22.95 11.27
CA THR A 86 -28.10 -23.10 12.72
C THR A 86 -29.38 -22.44 13.19
N ALA A 87 -29.63 -21.21 12.73
CA ALA A 87 -30.85 -20.47 13.06
C ALA A 87 -32.10 -21.19 12.57
N TRP A 88 -32.11 -21.61 11.31
CA TRP A 88 -33.21 -22.33 10.68
C TRP A 88 -33.52 -23.65 11.39
N ARG A 89 -32.50 -24.47 11.70
CA ARG A 89 -32.69 -25.74 12.42
C ARG A 89 -33.32 -25.55 13.81
N ARG A 90 -32.95 -24.49 14.54
CA ARG A 90 -33.55 -24.20 15.85
C ARG A 90 -34.96 -23.64 15.71
N TRP A 91 -35.17 -22.77 14.74
CA TRP A 91 -36.50 -22.21 14.45
C TRP A 91 -37.51 -23.32 14.08
N HIS A 92 -37.12 -24.25 13.21
CA HIS A 92 -37.94 -25.40 12.81
C HIS A 92 -38.21 -26.38 13.97
N ARG A 93 -37.44 -26.31 15.06
CA ARG A 93 -37.68 -27.06 16.31
C ARG A 93 -38.53 -26.28 17.32
N GLY A 94 -39.15 -25.18 16.89
CA GLY A 94 -40.08 -24.39 17.70
C GLY A 94 -39.44 -23.24 18.50
N ALA A 95 -38.14 -22.98 18.34
CA ALA A 95 -37.53 -21.80 18.96
C ALA A 95 -38.01 -20.52 18.23
N PRO A 96 -38.37 -19.43 18.93
CA PRO A 96 -38.68 -18.18 18.27
C PRO A 96 -37.46 -17.64 17.52
N TRP A 97 -37.67 -16.93 16.40
CA TRP A 97 -36.59 -16.52 15.48
C TRP A 97 -35.50 -15.68 16.17
N TRP A 98 -35.86 -14.90 17.19
CA TRP A 98 -34.91 -14.10 17.98
C TRP A 98 -34.10 -14.94 18.97
N GLU A 99 -34.37 -16.23 19.17
CA GLU A 99 -33.59 -17.18 20.00
C GLU A 99 -32.93 -18.29 19.17
N SER A 100 -33.12 -18.24 17.85
CA SER A 100 -32.59 -19.22 16.91
C SER A 100 -31.06 -19.28 16.85
N LEU A 101 -30.36 -18.24 17.33
CA LEU A 101 -28.91 -18.27 17.47
C LEU A 101 -28.48 -18.23 18.95
N PRO A 102 -27.35 -18.88 19.30
CA PRO A 102 -26.78 -18.76 20.62
C PRO A 102 -26.49 -17.31 21.03
N ALA A 103 -26.55 -17.06 22.33
CA ALA A 103 -26.24 -15.75 22.88
C ALA A 103 -24.82 -15.30 22.47
N GLY A 104 -24.72 -14.24 21.67
CA GLY A 104 -23.44 -13.70 21.16
C GLY A 104 -23.45 -13.45 19.66
N TYR A 105 -24.20 -14.26 18.92
CA TYR A 105 -24.07 -14.38 17.46
C TYR A 105 -25.14 -13.68 16.63
N GLY A 106 -26.20 -13.15 17.25
CA GLY A 106 -27.22 -12.39 16.51
C GLY A 106 -26.62 -11.21 15.73
N LEU A 107 -25.69 -10.47 16.34
CA LEU A 107 -24.97 -9.38 15.65
C LEU A 107 -24.00 -9.90 14.57
N SER A 108 -23.50 -11.13 14.69
CA SER A 108 -22.67 -11.72 13.63
C SER A 108 -23.52 -11.99 12.38
N LEU A 109 -24.77 -12.46 12.54
CA LEU A 109 -25.68 -12.64 11.41
C LEU A 109 -26.09 -11.30 10.77
N VAL A 110 -26.33 -10.26 11.58
CA VAL A 110 -26.52 -8.89 11.07
C VAL A 110 -25.29 -8.42 10.31
N GLY A 111 -24.09 -8.69 10.83
CA GLY A 111 -22.84 -8.39 10.16
C GLY A 111 -22.74 -9.07 8.79
N VAL A 112 -23.12 -10.35 8.65
CA VAL A 112 -23.14 -11.03 7.34
C VAL A 112 -24.06 -10.32 6.35
N ALA A 113 -25.28 -9.95 6.79
CA ALA A 113 -26.23 -9.23 5.93
C ALA A 113 -25.70 -7.84 5.52
N LEU A 114 -25.13 -7.10 6.47
CA LEU A 114 -24.51 -5.79 6.21
C LEU A 114 -23.29 -5.91 5.29
N PHE A 115 -22.49 -6.97 5.41
CA PHE A 115 -21.35 -7.19 4.53
C PHE A 115 -21.82 -7.46 3.10
N ALA A 116 -22.85 -8.30 2.91
CA ALA A 116 -23.40 -8.57 1.59
C ALA A 116 -24.00 -7.31 0.94
N LEU A 117 -24.74 -6.50 1.71
CA LEU A 117 -25.27 -5.22 1.25
C LEU A 117 -24.13 -4.22 0.94
N GLY A 118 -23.14 -4.15 1.83
CA GLY A 118 -21.95 -3.32 1.68
C GLY A 118 -21.18 -3.66 0.41
N GLY A 119 -20.96 -4.95 0.13
CA GLY A 119 -20.28 -5.41 -1.08
C GLY A 119 -21.06 -5.13 -2.36
N GLY A 120 -22.39 -5.19 -2.31
CA GLY A 120 -23.22 -4.73 -3.42
C GLY A 120 -23.14 -3.21 -3.63
N ALA A 121 -23.14 -2.44 -2.55
CA ALA A 121 -22.94 -0.99 -2.59
C ALA A 121 -21.54 -0.62 -3.10
N ASP A 122 -20.53 -1.38 -2.71
CA ASP A 122 -19.13 -1.25 -3.13
C ASP A 122 -18.99 -1.50 -4.64
N LEU A 123 -19.59 -2.58 -5.14
CA LEU A 123 -19.66 -2.82 -6.58
C LEU A 123 -20.30 -1.64 -7.33
N ILE A 124 -21.43 -1.12 -6.83
CA ILE A 124 -22.11 0.04 -7.43
C ILE A 124 -21.21 1.28 -7.37
N TRP A 125 -20.52 1.48 -6.25
CA TRP A 125 -19.61 2.60 -6.03
C TRP A 125 -18.48 2.60 -7.07
N HIS A 126 -17.85 1.45 -7.28
CA HIS A 126 -16.79 1.29 -8.28
C HIS A 126 -17.30 1.52 -9.71
N VAL A 127 -18.55 1.15 -10.02
CA VAL A 127 -19.16 1.42 -11.34
C VAL A 127 -19.44 2.92 -11.54
N LEU A 128 -19.82 3.63 -10.49
CA LEU A 128 -20.19 5.05 -10.59
C LEU A 128 -18.99 6.00 -10.50
N PHE A 129 -18.01 5.69 -9.65
CA PHE A 129 -16.92 6.60 -9.28
C PHE A 129 -15.52 6.07 -9.61
N GLY A 130 -15.42 4.85 -10.13
CA GLY A 130 -14.14 4.19 -10.38
C GLY A 130 -13.59 3.48 -9.14
N VAL A 131 -12.48 2.76 -9.32
CA VAL A 131 -11.78 2.04 -8.24
C VAL A 131 -10.86 3.00 -7.52
N GLU A 132 -10.98 3.13 -6.20
CA GLU A 132 -10.08 3.97 -5.41
C GLU A 132 -8.71 3.30 -5.19
N PHE A 133 -7.68 4.14 -5.05
CA PHE A 133 -6.32 3.72 -4.74
C PHE A 133 -5.82 4.38 -3.43
N SER A 134 -4.83 3.76 -2.80
CA SER A 134 -4.13 4.34 -1.64
C SER A 134 -5.07 4.71 -0.47
N VAL A 135 -4.95 5.92 0.10
CA VAL A 135 -5.71 6.34 1.29
C VAL A 135 -7.21 6.50 0.99
N ASP A 136 -7.59 6.78 -0.25
CA ASP A 136 -8.99 6.92 -0.64
C ASP A 136 -9.73 5.59 -0.52
N ALA A 137 -9.06 4.47 -0.85
CA ALA A 137 -9.60 3.14 -0.64
C ALA A 137 -9.91 2.87 0.85
N LEU A 138 -9.11 3.39 1.79
CA LEU A 138 -9.38 3.22 3.22
C LEU A 138 -10.65 3.97 3.67
N LEU A 139 -10.85 5.18 3.15
CA LEU A 139 -11.90 6.09 3.63
C LEU A 139 -13.19 6.03 2.80
N SER A 140 -13.22 5.20 1.76
CA SER A 140 -14.43 4.96 0.98
C SER A 140 -15.58 4.53 1.90
N PRO A 141 -16.76 5.16 1.81
CA PRO A 141 -17.90 4.84 2.68
C PRO A 141 -18.29 3.37 2.64
N THR A 142 -18.16 2.71 1.48
CA THR A 142 -18.52 1.30 1.28
C THR A 142 -17.52 0.38 1.98
N HIS A 143 -16.23 0.64 1.86
CA HIS A 143 -15.19 -0.08 2.60
C HIS A 143 -15.33 0.06 4.12
N LEU A 144 -15.72 1.24 4.62
CA LEU A 144 -15.99 1.44 6.06
C LEU A 144 -17.21 0.63 6.55
N VAL A 145 -18.26 0.50 5.73
CA VAL A 145 -19.40 -0.37 6.02
C VAL A 145 -18.95 -1.83 6.07
N LEU A 146 -18.13 -2.27 5.11
CA LEU A 146 -17.56 -3.62 5.09
C LEU A 146 -16.68 -3.91 6.31
N ALA A 147 -15.83 -2.96 6.72
CA ALA A 147 -15.01 -3.06 7.93
C ALA A 147 -15.88 -3.25 9.18
N CYS A 148 -16.91 -2.41 9.32
CA CYS A 148 -17.85 -2.47 10.44
C CYS A 148 -18.63 -3.79 10.46
N ALA A 149 -19.08 -4.27 9.30
CA ALA A 149 -19.74 -5.56 9.15
C ALA A 149 -18.80 -6.73 9.53
N GLY A 150 -17.54 -6.69 9.07
CA GLY A 150 -16.50 -7.64 9.43
C GLY A 150 -16.28 -7.72 10.95
N VAL A 151 -16.15 -6.57 11.62
CA VAL A 151 -16.03 -6.50 13.08
C VAL A 151 -17.23 -7.14 13.77
N LEU A 152 -18.46 -6.87 13.31
CA LEU A 152 -19.67 -7.49 13.87
C LEU A 152 -19.66 -9.01 13.71
N ILE A 153 -19.18 -9.54 12.59
CA ILE A 153 -19.05 -10.99 12.35
C ILE A 153 -18.08 -11.60 13.35
N VAL A 154 -16.82 -11.15 13.35
CA VAL A 154 -15.72 -11.83 14.07
C VAL A 154 -15.79 -11.69 15.59
N THR A 155 -16.52 -10.70 16.11
CA THR A 155 -16.73 -10.47 17.56
C THR A 155 -17.73 -11.44 18.21
N GLY A 156 -18.32 -12.38 17.46
CA GLY A 156 -19.31 -13.35 17.96
C GLY A 156 -18.83 -14.15 19.17
N SER A 157 -17.63 -14.74 19.06
CA SER A 157 -17.04 -15.57 20.12
C SER A 157 -16.70 -14.75 21.38
N LEU A 158 -16.26 -13.50 21.22
CA LEU A 158 -16.02 -12.58 22.34
C LEU A 158 -17.33 -12.24 23.07
N ARG A 159 -18.38 -11.85 22.35
CA ARG A 159 -19.70 -11.56 22.93
C ARG A 159 -20.34 -12.78 23.57
N SER A 160 -20.12 -13.95 23.00
CA SER A 160 -20.53 -15.25 23.55
C SER A 160 -19.87 -15.49 24.92
N ALA A 161 -18.55 -15.24 24.99
CA ALA A 161 -17.80 -15.38 26.24
C ALA A 161 -18.28 -14.42 27.34
N TRP A 162 -18.57 -13.16 27.02
CA TRP A 162 -19.09 -12.19 27.99
C TRP A 162 -20.47 -12.55 28.57
N ARG A 163 -21.24 -13.39 27.87
CA ARG A 163 -22.58 -13.79 28.28
C ARG A 163 -22.61 -15.11 29.07
N ASP A 164 -21.46 -15.78 29.21
CA ASP A 164 -21.30 -17.03 29.97
C ASP A 164 -20.30 -16.82 31.12
N PRO A 165 -20.74 -16.34 32.31
CA PRO A 165 -19.88 -16.10 33.46
C PRO A 165 -19.11 -17.35 33.90
N ALA A 166 -19.65 -18.54 33.65
CA ALA A 166 -19.01 -19.82 34.00
C ALA A 166 -17.82 -20.16 33.10
N ARG A 167 -17.58 -19.45 31.99
CA ARG A 167 -16.35 -19.63 31.18
C ARG A 167 -15.09 -19.18 31.89
N GLY A 168 -15.21 -18.25 32.83
CA GLY A 168 -14.10 -17.80 33.68
C GLY A 168 -13.52 -18.90 34.59
N THR A 169 -14.22 -20.02 34.75
CA THR A 169 -13.76 -21.20 35.50
C THR A 169 -13.41 -22.39 34.62
N ARG A 170 -13.66 -22.31 33.30
CA ARG A 170 -13.33 -23.38 32.34
C ARG A 170 -11.86 -23.36 31.91
N GLN A 171 -11.39 -24.53 31.49
CA GLN A 171 -10.04 -24.78 30.98
C GLN A 171 -9.69 -23.88 29.77
N TRP A 172 -8.39 -23.67 29.57
CA TRP A 172 -7.81 -22.82 28.52
C TRP A 172 -8.45 -22.95 27.12
N PRO A 173 -8.73 -24.16 26.58
CA PRO A 173 -9.30 -24.32 25.23
C PRO A 173 -10.68 -23.68 25.05
N ALA A 174 -11.43 -23.46 26.12
CA ALA A 174 -12.74 -22.81 26.05
C ALA A 174 -12.66 -21.27 25.91
N ARG A 175 -11.47 -20.68 26.10
CA ARG A 175 -11.24 -19.23 26.05
C ARG A 175 -10.57 -18.78 24.76
N ILE A 176 -9.85 -19.67 24.07
CA ILE A 176 -9.13 -19.36 22.83
C ILE A 176 -10.03 -18.72 21.77
N PRO A 177 -11.28 -19.17 21.51
CA PRO A 177 -12.14 -18.53 20.52
C PRO A 177 -12.38 -17.03 20.78
N ALA A 178 -12.47 -16.60 22.03
CA ALA A 178 -12.64 -15.20 22.39
C ALA A 178 -11.35 -14.40 22.22
N VAL A 179 -10.18 -15.01 22.48
CA VAL A 179 -8.87 -14.39 22.27
C VAL A 179 -8.58 -14.25 20.76
N LEU A 180 -8.85 -15.29 19.97
CA LEU A 180 -8.78 -15.22 18.50
C LEU A 180 -9.68 -14.11 17.97
N SER A 181 -10.91 -14.03 18.47
CA SER A 181 -11.85 -12.95 18.12
C SER A 181 -11.25 -11.56 18.36
N LEU A 182 -10.57 -11.32 19.50
CA LEU A 182 -9.86 -10.06 19.75
C LEU A 182 -8.73 -9.81 18.73
N GLY A 183 -7.93 -10.83 18.43
CA GLY A 183 -6.86 -10.74 17.43
C GLY A 183 -7.40 -10.42 16.03
N LEU A 184 -8.52 -11.03 15.64
CA LEU A 184 -9.17 -10.77 14.35
C LEU A 184 -9.74 -9.36 14.25
N VAL A 185 -10.32 -8.83 15.33
CA VAL A 185 -10.75 -7.42 15.36
C VAL A 185 -9.56 -6.49 15.19
N LEU A 186 -8.46 -6.74 15.92
CA LEU A 186 -7.22 -5.99 15.74
C LEU A 186 -6.76 -6.04 14.29
N SER A 187 -6.73 -7.22 13.68
CA SER A 187 -6.33 -7.41 12.27
C SER A 187 -7.23 -6.71 11.26
N ILE A 188 -8.54 -6.60 11.49
CA ILE A 188 -9.37 -5.76 10.62
C ILE A 188 -8.92 -4.29 10.73
N PHE A 189 -8.77 -3.75 11.93
CA PHE A 189 -8.34 -2.36 12.09
C PHE A 189 -6.92 -2.11 11.56
N THR A 190 -5.97 -3.00 11.80
CA THR A 190 -4.60 -2.83 11.30
C THR A 190 -4.48 -3.05 9.80
N GLY A 191 -5.31 -3.92 9.20
CA GLY A 191 -5.39 -4.08 7.75
C GLY A 191 -5.92 -2.81 7.06
N PHE A 192 -6.93 -2.16 7.64
CA PHE A 192 -7.42 -0.88 7.13
C PHE A 192 -6.41 0.27 7.38
N THR A 193 -5.70 0.26 8.51
CA THR A 193 -4.68 1.30 8.83
C THR A 193 -3.26 0.92 8.42
N GLN A 194 -3.11 -0.02 7.46
CA GLN A 194 -1.83 -0.65 7.13
C GLN A 194 -0.77 0.31 6.58
N PHE A 195 -1.18 1.37 5.87
CA PHE A 195 -0.30 2.31 5.17
C PHE A 195 0.60 3.14 6.10
N VAL A 196 0.32 3.13 7.41
CA VAL A 196 1.16 3.76 8.44
C VAL A 196 1.64 2.72 9.46
N HIS A 197 1.42 1.44 9.21
CA HIS A 197 1.73 0.38 10.17
C HIS A 197 3.23 0.03 10.12
N PRO A 198 3.98 0.11 11.24
CA PRO A 198 5.44 -0.10 11.25
C PRO A 198 5.92 -1.49 10.81
N LEU A 199 5.06 -2.51 10.89
CA LEU A 199 5.33 -3.87 10.39
C LEU A 199 5.06 -4.05 8.88
N VAL A 200 4.30 -3.16 8.26
CA VAL A 200 4.03 -3.17 6.81
C VAL A 200 5.07 -2.30 6.12
N ASP A 201 5.22 -1.07 6.62
CA ASP A 201 6.23 -0.11 6.17
C ASP A 201 7.16 0.26 7.34
N PRO A 202 8.44 -0.20 7.36
CA PRO A 202 9.35 0.05 8.46
C PRO A 202 9.97 1.46 8.39
N TRP A 203 9.18 2.49 8.71
CA TRP A 203 9.54 3.92 8.63
C TRP A 203 10.84 4.32 9.32
N ALA A 204 11.26 3.55 10.34
CA ALA A 204 12.42 3.82 11.16
C ALA A 204 13.65 2.99 10.83
N GLU A 205 13.58 2.17 9.78
CA GLU A 205 14.72 1.42 9.27
C GLU A 205 15.84 2.35 8.83
N ALA A 206 17.08 1.97 9.12
CA ALA A 206 18.24 2.67 8.59
C ALA A 206 18.23 2.51 7.07
N SER A 207 17.96 3.61 6.37
CA SER A 207 18.29 3.70 4.97
C SER A 207 19.79 3.42 4.84
N PRO A 208 20.22 2.48 3.98
CA PRO A 208 21.64 2.28 3.73
C PRO A 208 22.26 3.64 3.49
N THR A 209 23.37 3.94 4.17
CA THR A 209 24.16 5.15 3.95
C THR A 209 24.86 5.05 2.58
N SER A 210 24.06 5.12 1.51
CA SER A 210 24.39 5.59 0.18
C SER A 210 23.08 6.11 -0.41
N SER A 211 23.09 7.37 -0.81
CA SER A 211 22.00 8.10 -1.46
C SER A 211 21.68 7.55 -2.86
N THR A 212 21.33 6.28 -2.97
CA THR A 212 20.79 5.69 -4.19
C THR A 212 19.51 4.99 -3.79
N SER A 213 18.42 5.75 -3.81
CA SER A 213 17.09 5.18 -3.93
C SER A 213 17.12 4.13 -5.05
N GLN A 214 16.97 2.85 -4.72
CA GLN A 214 16.99 1.80 -5.74
C GLN A 214 15.79 2.02 -6.65
N THR A 215 16.05 2.32 -7.92
CA THR A 215 15.00 2.45 -8.92
C THR A 215 14.66 1.09 -9.50
N GLU A 216 13.39 0.93 -9.83
CA GLU A 216 12.81 -0.28 -10.39
C GLU A 216 11.84 0.10 -11.51
N ILE A 217 11.51 -0.86 -12.34
CA ILE A 217 10.69 -0.62 -13.53
C ILE A 217 9.23 -0.94 -13.20
N TYR A 218 8.35 -0.05 -13.64
CA TYR A 218 6.91 -0.12 -13.45
C TYR A 218 6.20 0.03 -14.79
N LEU A 219 5.02 -0.55 -14.86
CA LEU A 219 4.07 -0.46 -15.95
C LEU A 219 2.80 0.20 -15.41
N VAL A 220 2.24 1.18 -16.11
CA VAL A 220 0.97 1.82 -15.75
C VAL A 220 0.09 1.98 -16.98
N GLY A 221 -1.22 1.91 -16.82
CA GLY A 221 -2.17 2.27 -17.88
C GLY A 221 -2.03 3.74 -18.28
N ALA A 222 -2.22 4.03 -19.57
CA ALA A 222 -2.16 5.39 -20.10
C ALA A 222 -3.32 6.31 -19.62
N ASP A 223 -4.31 5.73 -18.95
CA ASP A 223 -5.39 6.39 -18.22
C ASP A 223 -5.07 6.57 -16.73
N GLY A 224 -3.88 6.14 -16.29
CA GLY A 224 -3.45 6.13 -14.88
C GLY A 224 -3.93 4.91 -14.09
N ALA A 225 -4.63 3.97 -14.73
CA ALA A 225 -5.11 2.79 -14.05
C ALA A 225 -4.04 1.69 -14.01
N ARG A 226 -4.00 0.92 -12.91
CA ARG A 226 -3.19 -0.29 -12.74
C ARG A 226 -1.68 -0.06 -12.93
N GLU A 227 -1.02 0.25 -11.82
CA GLU A 227 0.44 0.22 -11.72
C GLU A 227 0.94 -1.19 -11.38
N THR A 228 1.95 -1.70 -12.09
CA THR A 228 2.54 -3.03 -11.87
C THR A 228 4.05 -2.90 -11.85
N ARG A 229 4.68 -3.37 -10.78
CA ARG A 229 6.15 -3.45 -10.69
C ARG A 229 6.67 -4.65 -11.49
N LEU A 230 7.59 -4.39 -12.41
CA LEU A 230 8.20 -5.41 -13.28
C LEU A 230 9.54 -5.94 -12.75
N THR A 231 10.29 -5.14 -12.00
CA THR A 231 11.61 -5.57 -11.49
C THR A 231 11.73 -5.48 -9.97
N ILE A 232 12.51 -6.41 -9.39
CA ILE A 232 12.96 -6.40 -8.00
C ILE A 232 14.48 -6.51 -8.00
N SER A 233 15.15 -5.35 -7.94
CA SER A 233 16.59 -5.28 -8.13
C SER A 233 17.31 -5.19 -6.79
N ARG A 234 17.47 -6.35 -6.12
CA ARG A 234 18.14 -6.47 -4.81
C ARG A 234 19.58 -5.96 -4.89
N GLY A 235 19.81 -4.71 -4.46
CA GLY A 235 21.15 -4.12 -4.48
C GLY A 235 21.57 -3.63 -5.87
N ALA A 236 20.64 -3.28 -6.75
CA ALA A 236 20.92 -2.60 -8.03
C ALA A 236 19.81 -1.58 -8.31
N SER A 237 19.94 -0.80 -9.38
CA SER A 237 18.94 0.20 -9.79
C SER A 237 18.64 0.04 -11.27
N ASP A 238 17.40 -0.27 -11.59
CA ASP A 238 16.91 -0.36 -12.96
C ASP A 238 16.32 0.99 -13.37
N GLY A 239 16.67 1.43 -14.58
CA GLY A 239 16.28 2.73 -15.10
C GLY A 239 16.18 2.73 -16.61
N SER A 240 15.60 3.82 -17.13
CA SER A 240 15.47 4.11 -18.56
C SER A 240 14.80 2.99 -19.36
N PRO A 241 13.64 2.45 -18.93
CA PRO A 241 13.00 1.37 -19.65
C PRO A 241 12.37 1.88 -20.95
N ALA A 242 12.47 1.08 -22.02
CA ALA A 242 11.84 1.35 -23.30
C ALA A 242 11.29 0.06 -23.93
N PHE A 243 10.07 0.12 -24.46
CA PHE A 243 9.47 -0.96 -25.24
C PHE A 243 10.12 -1.08 -26.62
N SER A 244 10.16 -2.31 -27.14
CA SER A 244 10.39 -2.53 -28.57
C SER A 244 9.16 -2.10 -29.38
N ALA A 245 9.37 -1.73 -30.64
CA ALA A 245 8.30 -1.22 -31.52
C ALA A 245 7.11 -2.19 -31.65
N GLY A 246 7.36 -3.50 -31.61
CA GLY A 246 6.32 -4.54 -31.61
C GLY A 246 5.77 -4.93 -30.22
N GLY A 247 6.27 -4.31 -29.15
CA GLY A 247 5.81 -4.56 -27.76
C GLY A 247 6.26 -5.90 -27.16
N ALA A 248 7.12 -6.66 -27.83
CA ALA A 248 7.50 -8.01 -27.39
C ALA A 248 8.47 -8.02 -26.20
N PHE A 249 9.27 -6.97 -26.03
CA PHE A 249 10.28 -6.90 -24.97
C PHE A 249 10.53 -5.46 -24.53
N ILE A 250 11.11 -5.32 -23.34
CA ILE A 250 11.56 -4.06 -22.76
C ILE A 250 13.09 -4.11 -22.64
N VAL A 251 13.77 -3.04 -23.04
CA VAL A 251 15.18 -2.81 -22.73
C VAL A 251 15.31 -1.81 -21.61
N PHE A 252 16.35 -1.92 -20.80
CA PHE A 252 16.59 -1.02 -19.67
C PHE A 252 18.05 -1.02 -19.26
N THR A 253 18.45 -0.03 -18.47
CA THR A 253 19.76 0.03 -17.84
C THR A 253 19.68 -0.49 -16.41
N ARG A 254 20.60 -1.38 -16.03
CA ARG A 254 20.79 -1.78 -14.62
C ARG A 254 22.12 -1.25 -14.10
N MET A 255 22.04 -0.35 -13.14
CA MET A 255 23.15 0.26 -12.42
C MET A 255 23.47 -0.52 -11.15
N ARG A 256 24.75 -0.82 -10.93
CA ARG A 256 25.21 -1.44 -9.67
C ARG A 256 25.55 -0.38 -8.62
N PRO A 257 25.51 -0.70 -7.31
CA PRO A 257 25.89 0.22 -6.26
C PRO A 257 27.33 0.68 -6.48
N ILE A 258 27.58 1.97 -6.29
CA ILE A 258 28.89 2.56 -6.49
C ILE A 258 29.83 2.07 -5.37
N THR A 259 30.55 0.99 -5.61
CA THR A 259 31.59 0.46 -4.71
C THR A 259 33.01 0.80 -5.20
N GLY A 260 33.17 1.92 -5.89
CA GLY A 260 34.43 2.35 -6.52
C GLY A 260 34.39 3.75 -7.13
N ARG A 261 35.38 4.11 -7.96
CA ARG A 261 35.51 5.45 -8.56
C ARG A 261 34.58 5.73 -9.74
N ASP A 262 34.04 4.71 -10.41
CA ASP A 262 33.19 4.87 -11.60
C ASP A 262 31.89 4.05 -11.48
N PRO A 263 30.70 4.66 -11.68
CA PRO A 263 29.45 3.92 -11.77
C PRO A 263 29.42 3.03 -13.02
N ILE A 264 28.92 1.80 -12.85
CA ILE A 264 28.77 0.81 -13.93
C ILE A 264 27.27 0.56 -14.14
N GLY A 265 26.80 0.80 -15.36
CA GLY A 265 25.42 0.58 -15.79
C GLY A 265 25.39 -0.24 -17.07
N ASP A 266 24.82 -1.42 -17.04
CA ASP A 266 24.77 -2.34 -18.18
C ASP A 266 23.38 -2.36 -18.81
N VAL A 267 23.28 -2.68 -20.11
CA VAL A 267 21.99 -2.78 -20.81
C VAL A 267 21.45 -4.19 -20.69
N PHE A 268 20.19 -4.29 -20.29
CA PHE A 268 19.43 -5.53 -20.15
C PHE A 268 18.19 -5.50 -21.04
N ARG A 269 17.68 -6.70 -21.31
CA ARG A 269 16.41 -6.96 -21.98
C ARG A 269 15.58 -7.87 -21.08
N MET A 270 14.27 -7.68 -21.08
CA MET A 270 13.29 -8.58 -20.47
C MET A 270 12.07 -8.72 -21.37
N ALA A 271 11.29 -9.78 -21.19
CA ALA A 271 9.96 -9.87 -21.79
C ALA A 271 9.05 -8.75 -21.26
N ALA A 272 7.99 -8.42 -22.00
CA ALA A 272 7.08 -7.33 -21.64
C ALA A 272 6.36 -7.52 -20.28
N ASP A 273 6.27 -8.76 -19.80
CA ASP A 273 5.71 -9.12 -18.49
C ASP A 273 6.74 -9.06 -17.33
N GLY A 274 7.99 -8.68 -17.63
CA GLY A 274 9.10 -8.62 -16.66
C GLY A 274 9.91 -9.91 -16.52
N SER A 275 9.56 -10.98 -17.24
CA SER A 275 10.32 -12.25 -17.22
C SER A 275 11.56 -12.23 -18.15
N ASP A 276 12.34 -13.32 -18.14
CA ASP A 276 13.48 -13.54 -19.05
C ASP A 276 14.52 -12.41 -19.13
N VAL A 277 14.88 -11.87 -17.96
CA VAL A 277 15.89 -10.80 -17.85
C VAL A 277 17.26 -11.30 -18.31
N THR A 278 17.80 -10.71 -19.37
CA THR A 278 19.10 -11.06 -19.97
C THR A 278 19.96 -9.81 -20.19
N ARG A 279 21.27 -9.93 -19.97
CA ARG A 279 22.23 -8.83 -20.21
C ARG A 279 22.63 -8.79 -21.69
N LEU A 280 22.59 -7.62 -22.31
CA LEU A 280 23.00 -7.42 -23.70
C LEU A 280 24.45 -6.96 -23.84
N THR A 281 24.98 -6.16 -22.91
CA THR A 281 26.35 -5.63 -23.00
C THR A 281 27.40 -6.68 -22.61
N ARG A 282 28.50 -6.74 -23.36
CA ARG A 282 29.65 -7.59 -23.02
C ARG A 282 30.62 -6.88 -22.07
N ALA A 283 31.11 -5.71 -22.46
CA ALA A 283 31.96 -4.87 -21.63
C ALA A 283 31.11 -3.92 -20.79
N SER A 284 31.35 -3.90 -19.48
CA SER A 284 30.71 -2.98 -18.55
C SER A 284 31.23 -1.54 -18.78
N ARG A 285 30.30 -0.61 -19.03
CA ARG A 285 30.53 0.84 -19.09
C ARG A 285 29.42 1.54 -18.31
N TRP A 286 29.40 2.86 -18.31
CA TRP A 286 28.24 3.61 -17.84
C TRP A 286 27.29 3.81 -19.02
N TYR A 287 26.46 2.80 -19.34
CA TYR A 287 25.40 2.91 -20.34
C TYR A 287 24.16 3.55 -19.73
N LEU A 288 23.43 4.33 -20.53
CA LEU A 288 22.19 5.03 -20.18
C LEU A 288 21.24 5.09 -21.37
N GLY A 289 19.94 5.19 -21.10
CA GLY A 289 18.91 5.45 -22.12
C GLY A 289 18.92 4.49 -23.31
N PRO A 290 18.83 3.16 -23.12
CA PRO A 290 18.74 2.24 -24.24
C PRO A 290 17.38 2.40 -24.94
N ILE A 291 17.40 2.51 -26.27
CA ILE A 291 16.20 2.65 -27.09
C ILE A 291 16.27 1.62 -28.22
N PRO A 292 15.31 0.69 -28.35
CA PRO A 292 15.29 -0.26 -29.45
C PRO A 292 15.12 0.45 -30.80
N SER A 293 15.83 -0.02 -31.84
CA SER A 293 15.54 0.43 -33.21
C SER A 293 14.17 -0.07 -33.67
N PRO A 294 13.48 0.65 -34.59
CA PRO A 294 12.16 0.26 -35.07
C PRO A 294 12.11 -1.15 -35.69
N ASP A 295 13.19 -1.58 -36.34
CA ASP A 295 13.37 -2.92 -36.91
C ASP A 295 13.67 -4.01 -35.87
N GLY A 296 14.00 -3.63 -34.63
CA GLY A 296 14.37 -4.54 -33.56
C GLY A 296 15.74 -5.20 -33.69
N GLU A 297 16.55 -4.85 -34.69
CA GLU A 297 17.87 -5.46 -34.93
C GLU A 297 18.96 -4.88 -34.02
N SER A 298 18.76 -3.68 -33.50
CA SER A 298 19.71 -2.97 -32.65
C SER A 298 19.05 -2.21 -31.50
N VAL A 299 19.88 -1.77 -30.57
CA VAL A 299 19.50 -0.90 -29.46
C VAL A 299 20.45 0.29 -29.49
N GLY A 300 19.91 1.47 -29.72
CA GLY A 300 20.65 2.72 -29.55
C GLY A 300 20.97 2.91 -28.07
N VAL A 301 22.21 3.28 -27.76
CA VAL A 301 22.69 3.45 -26.39
C VAL A 301 23.53 4.70 -26.25
N THR A 302 23.40 5.37 -25.11
CA THR A 302 24.34 6.42 -24.69
C THR A 302 25.30 5.82 -23.67
N PHE A 303 26.60 6.09 -23.79
CA PHE A 303 27.55 5.64 -22.77
C PHE A 303 28.73 6.58 -22.58
N PHE A 304 29.26 6.59 -21.35
CA PHE A 304 30.43 7.37 -21.03
C PHE A 304 31.69 6.70 -21.56
N ARG A 305 32.46 7.45 -22.34
CA ARG A 305 33.76 7.03 -22.86
C ARG A 305 34.89 7.57 -22.00
N ALA A 306 35.64 6.68 -21.34
CA ALA A 306 36.72 7.07 -20.44
C ALA A 306 37.90 7.78 -21.14
N ASP A 307 38.16 7.43 -22.41
CA ASP A 307 39.25 7.99 -23.20
C ASP A 307 39.02 9.45 -23.63
N THR A 308 37.78 9.79 -23.98
CA THR A 308 37.36 11.15 -24.36
C THR A 308 36.75 11.94 -23.21
N ARG A 309 36.32 11.25 -22.14
CA ARG A 309 35.52 11.78 -21.04
C ARG A 309 34.22 12.45 -21.49
N LYS A 310 33.59 11.88 -22.52
CA LYS A 310 32.35 12.38 -23.12
C LYS A 310 31.28 11.30 -23.19
N TRP A 311 30.02 11.73 -23.06
CA TRP A 311 28.88 10.89 -23.41
C TRP A 311 28.81 10.71 -24.92
N THR A 312 28.72 9.46 -25.36
CA THR A 312 28.78 9.08 -26.77
C THR A 312 27.63 8.13 -27.10
N ILE A 313 27.09 8.29 -28.29
CA ILE A 313 26.02 7.43 -28.83
C ILE A 313 26.63 6.29 -29.64
N GLY A 314 26.10 5.09 -29.46
CA GLY A 314 26.39 3.92 -30.29
C GLY A 314 25.17 3.04 -30.52
N LEU A 315 25.33 2.08 -31.43
CA LEU A 315 24.32 1.08 -31.78
C LEU A 315 24.80 -0.30 -31.30
N LEU A 316 24.11 -0.85 -30.30
CA LEU A 316 24.34 -2.18 -29.74
C LEU A 316 23.52 -3.21 -30.53
N PRO A 317 24.08 -4.34 -30.98
CA PRO A 317 23.28 -5.40 -31.60
C PRO A 317 22.22 -5.94 -30.62
N ALA A 318 21.00 -6.23 -31.10
CA ALA A 318 19.93 -6.78 -30.26
C ALA A 318 20.25 -8.19 -29.70
N ALA A 319 21.15 -8.92 -30.37
CA ALA A 319 21.71 -10.18 -29.89
C ALA A 319 22.74 -10.01 -28.75
N GLY A 320 23.11 -8.77 -28.42
CA GLY A 320 24.15 -8.43 -27.46
C GLY A 320 25.55 -8.32 -28.06
N GLY A 321 26.48 -7.72 -27.31
CA GLY A 321 27.85 -7.48 -27.73
C GLY A 321 28.40 -6.12 -27.31
N ASP A 322 29.22 -5.53 -28.17
CA ASP A 322 29.76 -4.18 -28.02
C ASP A 322 29.10 -3.23 -29.03
N PRO A 323 28.83 -1.97 -28.66
CA PRO A 323 28.19 -1.01 -29.55
C PRO A 323 29.13 -0.50 -30.65
N ARG A 324 28.61 -0.36 -31.87
CA ARG A 324 29.26 0.43 -32.93
C ARG A 324 29.09 1.92 -32.61
N LEU A 325 30.18 2.68 -32.64
CA LEU A 325 30.12 4.12 -32.42
C LEU A 325 29.33 4.82 -33.54
N LEU A 326 28.43 5.71 -33.14
CA LEU A 326 27.67 6.56 -34.05
C LEU A 326 28.14 8.02 -34.01
N THR A 327 28.69 8.45 -32.86
CA THR A 327 29.24 9.79 -32.65
C THR A 327 30.72 9.70 -32.28
N ASP A 328 31.46 10.79 -32.51
CA ASP A 328 32.93 10.82 -32.40
C ASP A 328 33.44 11.02 -30.96
N GLY A 329 32.55 11.35 -30.02
CA GLY A 329 32.90 11.59 -28.61
C GLY A 329 33.64 12.92 -28.38
N ARG A 330 33.46 13.92 -29.25
CA ARG A 330 34.03 15.27 -29.04
C ARG A 330 33.13 16.18 -28.21
N SER A 331 31.85 15.88 -28.14
CA SER A 331 30.80 16.56 -27.36
C SER A 331 30.06 15.56 -26.50
N ASN A 332 29.30 16.03 -25.51
CA ASN A 332 28.35 15.17 -24.80
C ASN A 332 27.12 14.98 -25.67
N ASP A 333 27.01 13.79 -26.28
CA ASP A 333 25.90 13.41 -27.14
C ASP A 333 25.04 12.37 -26.40
N ILE A 334 23.75 12.69 -26.20
CA ILE A 334 22.78 11.84 -25.51
C ILE A 334 21.65 11.48 -26.47
N LEU A 335 21.43 10.19 -26.66
CA LEU A 335 20.38 9.65 -27.53
C LEU A 335 18.98 10.00 -26.98
N ASP A 336 18.13 10.51 -27.85
CA ASP A 336 16.73 10.85 -27.54
C ASP A 336 15.73 9.86 -28.20
N GLY A 337 16.02 9.36 -29.40
CA GLY A 337 15.17 8.38 -30.07
C GLY A 337 15.54 8.07 -31.52
N PHE A 338 14.88 7.08 -32.14
CA PHE A 338 15.00 6.80 -33.57
C PHE A 338 13.91 7.52 -34.37
N SER A 339 14.19 7.84 -35.63
CA SER A 339 13.12 8.16 -36.59
C SER A 339 12.25 6.92 -36.84
N PRO A 340 10.96 7.08 -37.17
CA PRO A 340 10.05 5.94 -37.35
C PRO A 340 10.48 4.96 -38.45
N ASP A 341 11.17 5.46 -39.47
CA ASP A 341 11.73 4.66 -40.57
C ASP A 341 13.06 3.97 -40.20
N GLY A 342 13.60 4.22 -39.01
CA GLY A 342 14.86 3.65 -38.51
C GLY A 342 16.12 4.20 -39.19
N THR A 343 16.02 5.18 -40.09
CA THR A 343 17.18 5.65 -40.88
C THR A 343 18.02 6.71 -40.15
N ARG A 344 17.46 7.35 -39.12
CA ARG A 344 18.12 8.42 -38.36
C ARG A 344 17.89 8.25 -36.87
N VAL A 345 18.76 8.87 -36.07
CA VAL A 345 18.54 9.09 -34.65
C VAL A 345 18.43 10.57 -34.34
N LEU A 346 17.60 10.88 -33.35
CA LEU A 346 17.47 12.17 -32.68
C LEU A 346 18.31 12.13 -31.41
N PHE A 347 19.04 13.21 -31.15
CA PHE A 347 19.86 13.31 -29.97
C PHE A 347 20.08 14.78 -29.60
N HIS A 348 20.43 15.02 -28.34
CA HIS A 348 20.85 16.34 -27.91
C HIS A 348 22.34 16.40 -27.61
N SER A 349 22.93 17.58 -27.84
CA SER A 349 24.37 17.78 -27.79
C SER A 349 24.74 19.17 -27.30
N ASP A 350 25.77 19.25 -26.46
CA ASP A 350 26.40 20.49 -25.98
C ASP A 350 27.46 21.05 -26.96
N ARG A 351 27.59 20.47 -28.16
CA ARG A 351 28.66 20.80 -29.12
C ARG A 351 28.75 22.29 -29.52
N ASP A 352 27.65 23.02 -29.42
CA ASP A 352 27.54 24.43 -29.80
C ASP A 352 27.34 25.34 -28.56
N GLY A 353 27.73 24.88 -27.37
CA GLY A 353 27.57 25.61 -26.10
C GLY A 353 26.38 25.08 -25.29
N GLU A 354 25.18 25.60 -25.54
CA GLU A 354 23.95 25.10 -24.91
C GLU A 354 23.50 23.78 -25.55
N HIS A 355 22.77 22.94 -24.79
CA HIS A 355 22.18 21.73 -25.34
C HIS A 355 21.21 22.07 -26.47
N GLN A 356 21.42 21.47 -27.63
CA GLN A 356 20.55 21.58 -28.80
C GLN A 356 20.25 20.20 -29.36
N ILE A 357 19.15 20.09 -30.10
CA ILE A 357 18.70 18.85 -30.74
C ILE A 357 19.26 18.76 -32.15
N TYR A 358 19.73 17.56 -32.48
CA TYR A 358 20.34 17.18 -33.75
C TYR A 358 19.74 15.87 -34.25
N THR A 359 19.82 15.68 -35.57
CA THR A 359 19.61 14.38 -36.21
C THR A 359 20.91 13.90 -36.84
N ILE A 360 21.13 12.59 -36.90
CA ILE A 360 22.25 11.96 -37.61
C ILE A 360 21.76 10.64 -38.22
N GLY A 361 22.26 10.27 -39.40
CA GLY A 361 21.95 8.98 -40.01
C GLY A 361 22.47 7.83 -39.16
N VAL A 362 21.81 6.68 -39.19
CA VAL A 362 22.29 5.47 -38.48
C VAL A 362 23.64 4.97 -39.01
N ASP A 363 24.03 5.37 -40.21
CA ASP A 363 25.36 5.15 -40.79
C ASP A 363 26.46 6.05 -40.15
N GLY A 364 26.07 7.10 -39.42
CA GLY A 364 26.94 8.12 -38.84
C GLY A 364 27.09 9.37 -39.71
N GLY A 365 26.39 9.44 -40.85
CA GLY A 365 26.45 10.54 -41.80
C GLY A 365 25.37 11.61 -41.57
N GLY A 366 25.46 12.72 -42.30
CA GLY A 366 24.34 13.67 -42.45
C GLY A 366 23.88 14.40 -41.18
N ARG A 367 24.77 14.61 -40.20
CA ARG A 367 24.42 15.29 -38.95
C ARG A 367 23.86 16.69 -39.21
N THR A 368 22.67 16.99 -38.69
CA THR A 368 21.96 18.26 -38.89
C THR A 368 21.45 18.79 -37.56
N LYS A 369 21.65 20.08 -37.27
CA LYS A 369 21.05 20.77 -36.11
C LYS A 369 19.62 21.19 -36.45
N VAL A 370 18.66 20.90 -35.58
CA VAL A 370 17.23 21.17 -35.83
C VAL A 370 16.61 22.16 -34.84
N THR A 371 17.38 22.67 -33.88
CA THR A 371 16.93 23.69 -32.92
C THR A 371 17.95 24.81 -32.77
N SER A 372 17.53 25.94 -32.20
CA SER A 372 18.37 27.11 -31.96
C SER A 372 17.87 27.89 -30.74
N GLY A 373 18.72 28.78 -30.21
CA GLY A 373 18.37 29.69 -29.10
C GLY A 373 18.69 29.07 -27.74
N SER A 374 17.72 29.12 -26.82
CA SER A 374 17.84 28.56 -25.46
C SER A 374 18.05 27.04 -25.48
N ALA A 375 18.34 26.43 -24.34
CA ALA A 375 18.62 25.00 -24.26
C ALA A 375 17.39 24.15 -24.62
N ASN A 376 17.61 23.12 -25.46
CA ASN A 376 16.61 22.19 -25.97
C ASN A 376 17.14 20.75 -25.86
N TRP A 377 16.35 19.83 -25.31
CA TRP A 377 16.71 18.40 -25.18
C TRP A 377 15.47 17.50 -25.09
N GLY A 378 15.68 16.17 -25.02
CA GLY A 378 14.62 15.20 -24.78
C GLY A 378 13.65 15.05 -25.95
N GLY A 379 14.18 14.92 -27.16
CA GLY A 379 13.36 14.84 -28.37
C GLY A 379 12.59 13.51 -28.54
N SER A 380 11.42 13.55 -29.18
CA SER A 380 10.66 12.34 -29.55
C SER A 380 9.95 12.56 -30.89
N TRP A 381 10.04 11.58 -31.80
CA TRP A 381 9.35 11.59 -33.08
C TRP A 381 7.91 11.11 -32.95
N SER A 382 6.98 11.74 -33.66
CA SER A 382 5.69 11.13 -33.96
C SER A 382 5.87 9.95 -34.92
N LEU A 383 4.99 8.94 -34.84
CA LEU A 383 5.10 7.72 -35.67
C LEU A 383 5.02 8.02 -37.18
N ASP A 384 4.31 9.08 -37.57
CA ASP A 384 4.23 9.51 -38.96
C ASP A 384 5.49 10.25 -39.46
N GLY A 385 6.46 10.50 -38.57
CA GLY A 385 7.72 11.19 -38.87
C GLY A 385 7.57 12.68 -39.17
N ARG A 386 6.38 13.28 -38.99
CA ARG A 386 6.10 14.68 -39.36
C ARG A 386 6.29 15.67 -38.24
N THR A 387 6.38 15.22 -37.00
CA THR A 387 6.47 16.08 -35.83
C THR A 387 7.54 15.56 -34.87
N ILE A 388 8.31 16.47 -34.30
CA ILE A 388 9.22 16.20 -33.18
C ILE A 388 8.70 16.97 -31.98
N ALA A 389 8.42 16.28 -30.87
CA ALA A 389 8.24 16.92 -29.57
C ALA A 389 9.58 17.01 -28.85
N PHE A 390 9.77 18.07 -28.06
CA PHE A 390 10.99 18.28 -27.28
C PHE A 390 10.73 19.25 -26.14
N ASN A 391 11.62 19.30 -25.14
CA ASN A 391 11.52 20.31 -24.09
C ASN A 391 12.48 21.48 -24.32
N SER A 392 12.07 22.68 -23.90
CA SER A 392 12.86 23.90 -24.01
C SER A 392 12.71 24.79 -22.79
N ASN A 393 13.80 25.41 -22.34
CA ASN A 393 13.78 26.39 -21.25
C ASN A 393 13.57 27.84 -21.71
N ARG A 394 13.19 28.08 -22.98
CA ARG A 394 13.06 29.42 -23.59
C ARG A 394 12.08 30.39 -22.91
N THR A 395 11.27 29.90 -21.97
CA THR A 395 10.31 30.71 -21.18
C THR A 395 10.78 30.95 -19.74
N GLY A 396 12.00 30.53 -19.39
CA GLY A 396 12.51 30.54 -18.01
C GLY A 396 12.12 29.30 -17.19
N ARG A 397 11.30 28.41 -17.75
CA ARG A 397 10.93 27.08 -17.21
C ARG A 397 10.96 26.05 -18.33
N LEU A 398 11.12 24.77 -17.97
CA LEU A 398 11.03 23.68 -18.94
C LEU A 398 9.60 23.51 -19.39
N GLN A 399 9.39 23.54 -20.69
CA GLN A 399 8.09 23.36 -21.32
C GLN A 399 8.25 22.50 -22.56
N ILE A 400 7.17 21.83 -22.97
CA ILE A 400 7.17 20.96 -24.15
C ILE A 400 6.74 21.75 -25.38
N TYR A 401 7.53 21.61 -26.43
CA TYR A 401 7.36 22.20 -27.74
C TYR A 401 7.26 21.10 -28.80
N THR A 402 6.71 21.46 -29.95
CA THR A 402 6.70 20.64 -31.17
C THR A 402 7.31 21.41 -32.32
N MET A 403 7.88 20.69 -33.28
CA MET A 403 8.43 21.24 -34.52
C MET A 403 8.32 20.26 -35.67
N SER A 404 8.51 20.76 -36.89
CA SER A 404 8.74 19.94 -38.07
C SER A 404 10.16 19.31 -38.03
N PRO A 405 10.42 18.20 -38.74
CA PRO A 405 11.70 17.49 -38.73
C PRO A 405 12.91 18.31 -39.19
N ASP A 406 12.66 19.34 -40.01
CA ASP A 406 13.65 20.30 -40.49
C ASP A 406 13.95 21.42 -39.47
N GLY A 407 13.28 21.40 -38.31
CA GLY A 407 13.41 22.41 -37.26
C GLY A 407 12.47 23.61 -37.39
N SER A 408 11.65 23.66 -38.46
CA SER A 408 10.67 24.72 -38.67
C SER A 408 9.41 24.51 -37.80
N ASN A 409 8.50 25.49 -37.80
CA ASN A 409 7.20 25.40 -37.10
C ASN A 409 7.28 25.11 -35.60
N GLN A 410 8.34 25.59 -34.92
CA GLN A 410 8.47 25.45 -33.48
C GLN A 410 7.34 26.18 -32.75
N ARG A 411 6.53 25.44 -31.99
CA ARG A 411 5.45 25.99 -31.16
C ARG A 411 5.37 25.27 -29.82
N ARG A 412 4.91 25.99 -28.79
CA ARG A 412 4.67 25.39 -27.47
C ARG A 412 3.44 24.49 -27.55
N LEU A 413 3.55 23.28 -27.02
CA LEU A 413 2.47 22.29 -26.98
C LEU A 413 1.84 22.24 -25.58
N ILE A 414 2.68 22.06 -24.56
CA ILE A 414 2.22 22.00 -23.17
C ILE A 414 2.44 23.36 -22.51
N THR A 415 1.37 23.86 -21.88
CA THR A 415 1.39 25.10 -21.11
C THR A 415 1.03 24.82 -19.66
N SER A 416 1.96 25.08 -18.74
CA SER A 416 1.72 25.00 -17.31
C SER A 416 2.55 26.02 -16.53
N SER A 417 2.29 26.10 -15.21
CA SER A 417 3.07 26.88 -14.25
C SER A 417 4.27 26.14 -13.67
N ALA A 418 4.53 24.91 -14.12
CA ALA A 418 5.55 24.01 -13.59
C ALA A 418 6.57 23.65 -14.68
N ASP A 419 7.59 22.86 -14.36
CA ASP A 419 8.49 22.30 -15.36
C ASP A 419 7.86 21.04 -15.97
N ASP A 420 7.89 20.95 -17.30
CA ASP A 420 7.44 19.80 -18.09
C ASP A 420 8.57 19.38 -19.05
N TRP A 421 8.98 18.10 -19.02
CA TRP A 421 10.16 17.62 -19.75
C TRP A 421 10.06 16.16 -20.23
N LEU A 422 10.99 15.77 -21.11
CA LEU A 422 11.11 14.42 -21.69
C LEU A 422 9.79 13.89 -22.30
N PRO A 423 9.26 14.60 -23.31
CA PRO A 423 8.07 14.14 -24.03
C PRO A 423 8.29 12.82 -24.76
N SER A 424 7.24 12.02 -24.85
CA SER A 424 7.19 10.75 -25.56
C SER A 424 5.86 10.61 -26.29
N TRP A 425 5.89 10.54 -27.64
CA TRP A 425 4.69 10.33 -28.45
C TRP A 425 4.16 8.91 -28.32
N SER A 426 2.83 8.78 -28.20
CA SER A 426 2.17 7.47 -28.32
C SER A 426 2.36 6.90 -29.74
N PRO A 427 2.36 5.58 -29.93
CA PRO A 427 2.50 4.96 -31.26
C PRO A 427 1.49 5.52 -32.26
N GLU A 428 0.22 5.67 -31.90
CA GLU A 428 -0.81 6.23 -32.80
C GLU A 428 -0.70 7.76 -33.03
N GLY A 429 0.25 8.44 -32.38
CA GLY A 429 0.42 9.90 -32.47
C GLY A 429 -0.72 10.73 -31.86
N THR A 430 -1.69 10.12 -31.19
CA THR A 430 -2.87 10.79 -30.63
C THR A 430 -2.66 11.35 -29.23
N LYS A 431 -1.63 10.87 -28.52
CA LYS A 431 -1.29 11.27 -27.15
C LYS A 431 0.20 11.53 -27.00
N ILE A 432 0.54 12.28 -25.95
CA ILE A 432 1.90 12.56 -25.52
C ILE A 432 2.03 12.30 -24.02
N ALA A 433 3.03 11.53 -23.62
CA ALA A 433 3.41 11.34 -22.22
C ALA A 433 4.61 12.24 -21.89
N PHE A 434 4.69 12.72 -20.66
CA PHE A 434 5.79 13.58 -20.22
C PHE A 434 5.94 13.59 -18.70
N ASN A 435 7.11 14.02 -18.25
CA ASN A 435 7.38 14.25 -16.83
C ASN A 435 7.01 15.68 -16.44
N SER A 436 6.46 15.85 -15.25
CA SER A 436 6.05 17.15 -14.72
C SER A 436 6.28 17.26 -13.22
N ASN A 437 6.64 18.45 -12.71
CA ASN A 437 6.75 18.72 -11.27
C ASN A 437 5.54 19.50 -10.68
N ARG A 438 4.41 19.54 -11.40
CA ARG A 438 3.17 20.23 -10.96
C ARG A 438 2.68 19.81 -9.57
N GLY A 439 2.88 18.54 -9.20
CA GLY A 439 2.49 17.99 -7.92
C GLY A 439 3.49 18.21 -6.78
N GLY A 440 4.58 18.96 -6.99
CA GLY A 440 5.66 19.16 -6.02
C GLY A 440 6.84 18.18 -6.16
N HIS A 441 6.65 17.09 -6.90
CA HIS A 441 7.62 16.05 -7.25
C HIS A 441 7.41 15.63 -8.71
N THR A 442 8.39 14.92 -9.28
CA THR A 442 8.30 14.41 -10.66
C THR A 442 7.19 13.36 -10.76
N GLN A 443 6.27 13.58 -11.69
CA GLN A 443 5.11 12.73 -11.98
C GLN A 443 5.00 12.54 -13.50
N VAL A 444 4.32 11.47 -13.93
CA VAL A 444 4.02 11.25 -15.35
C VAL A 444 2.63 11.79 -15.68
N TYR A 445 2.56 12.61 -16.71
CA TYR A 445 1.33 13.13 -17.28
C TYR A 445 1.14 12.61 -18.69
N VAL A 446 -0.12 12.44 -19.08
CA VAL A 446 -0.53 12.15 -20.45
C VAL A 446 -1.46 13.26 -20.92
N ALA A 447 -1.27 13.71 -22.15
CA ALA A 447 -2.13 14.70 -22.81
C ALA A 447 -2.50 14.23 -24.22
N HIS A 448 -3.51 14.87 -24.81
CA HIS A 448 -3.80 14.74 -26.23
C HIS A 448 -2.67 15.34 -27.08
N ALA A 449 -2.61 14.95 -28.35
CA ALA A 449 -1.60 15.43 -29.31
C ALA A 449 -1.61 16.95 -29.53
N ASP A 450 -2.71 17.62 -29.20
CA ASP A 450 -2.85 19.08 -29.24
C ASP A 450 -2.49 19.77 -27.91
N GLY A 451 -2.09 19.00 -26.89
CA GLY A 451 -1.72 19.47 -25.56
C GLY A 451 -2.90 19.65 -24.59
N THR A 452 -4.13 19.35 -25.01
CA THR A 452 -5.31 19.38 -24.15
C THR A 452 -5.48 18.10 -23.34
N GLY A 453 -6.45 18.05 -22.42
CA GLY A 453 -6.77 16.84 -21.66
C GLY A 453 -5.62 16.30 -20.80
N GLN A 454 -4.81 17.19 -20.24
CA GLN A 454 -3.63 16.83 -19.46
C GLN A 454 -4.05 16.14 -18.15
N GLN A 455 -3.68 14.89 -18.00
CA GLN A 455 -4.03 14.04 -16.87
C GLN A 455 -2.77 13.49 -16.20
N ASN A 456 -2.73 13.52 -14.87
CA ASN A 456 -1.71 12.82 -14.11
C ASN A 456 -2.02 11.32 -14.07
N VAL A 457 -1.12 10.50 -14.60
CA VAL A 457 -1.27 9.04 -14.68
C VAL A 457 -0.42 8.29 -13.64
N VAL A 458 0.58 8.94 -13.04
CA VAL A 458 1.37 8.38 -11.94
C VAL A 458 1.19 9.29 -10.72
N GLN A 459 0.14 9.00 -9.95
CA GLN A 459 -0.33 9.84 -8.83
C GLN A 459 0.29 9.47 -7.47
N ASN A 460 1.00 8.35 -7.39
CA ASN A 460 1.53 7.83 -6.14
C ASN A 460 2.69 8.71 -5.64
N GLY A 461 2.36 9.58 -4.68
CA GLY A 461 3.25 10.44 -3.90
C GLY A 461 4.19 9.62 -3.02
N GLY A 462 5.14 8.96 -3.67
CA GLY A 462 6.21 8.14 -3.12
C GLY A 462 7.40 8.06 -4.08
N MET A 463 7.08 7.82 -5.34
CA MET A 463 8.09 7.45 -6.31
C MET A 463 8.92 8.63 -6.79
N GLN A 464 10.24 8.53 -6.64
CA GLN A 464 11.15 9.39 -7.40
C GLN A 464 11.39 8.74 -8.76
N LEU A 465 10.85 9.36 -9.81
CA LEU A 465 11.08 8.97 -11.20
C LEU A 465 12.54 9.20 -11.57
N ASP A 466 13.07 8.31 -12.41
CA ASP A 466 14.38 8.52 -13.01
C ASP A 466 14.34 9.65 -14.05
N ALA A 467 15.52 10.06 -14.54
CA ALA A 467 15.66 11.20 -15.43
C ALA A 467 15.35 10.89 -16.92
N TRP A 468 14.54 9.85 -17.20
CA TRP A 468 14.22 9.42 -18.57
C TRP A 468 12.74 9.53 -18.91
N ALA A 469 12.45 9.55 -20.21
CA ALA A 469 11.08 9.63 -20.71
C ALA A 469 10.33 8.32 -20.42
N PRO A 470 9.03 8.38 -20.09
CA PRO A 470 8.19 7.19 -20.06
C PRO A 470 8.05 6.58 -21.46
N GLY A 471 8.16 5.25 -21.56
CA GLY A 471 8.06 4.51 -22.82
C GLY A 471 6.64 3.99 -23.06
N TRP A 472 6.09 4.20 -24.25
CA TRP A 472 4.76 3.66 -24.61
C TRP A 472 4.82 2.19 -25.02
N SER A 473 3.84 1.39 -24.60
CA SER A 473 3.57 0.09 -25.21
C SER A 473 3.15 0.27 -26.67
N ALA A 474 3.42 -0.73 -27.51
CA ALA A 474 3.14 -0.67 -28.95
C ALA A 474 1.66 -0.41 -29.30
N ASP A 475 0.73 -0.82 -28.42
CA ASP A 475 -0.71 -0.58 -28.56
C ASP A 475 -1.17 0.77 -28.00
N GLY A 476 -0.26 1.57 -27.41
CA GLY A 476 -0.56 2.87 -26.82
C GLY A 476 -1.43 2.82 -25.56
N ARG A 477 -1.60 1.65 -24.93
CA ARG A 477 -2.46 1.48 -23.75
C ARG A 477 -1.72 1.61 -22.43
N GLN A 478 -0.40 1.43 -22.42
CA GLN A 478 0.42 1.41 -21.22
C GLN A 478 1.69 2.23 -21.39
N LEU A 479 2.26 2.62 -20.25
CA LEU A 479 3.53 3.30 -20.11
C LEU A 479 4.45 2.49 -19.22
N VAL A 480 5.70 2.32 -19.63
CA VAL A 480 6.78 1.82 -18.79
C VAL A 480 7.61 2.99 -18.29
N TYR A 481 7.96 2.98 -17.02
CA TYR A 481 8.79 4.01 -16.40
C TYR A 481 9.64 3.40 -15.29
N ALA A 482 10.66 4.12 -14.83
CA ALA A 482 11.43 3.71 -13.67
C ALA A 482 11.25 4.69 -12.51
N ALA A 483 11.09 4.11 -11.33
CA ALA A 483 10.82 4.82 -10.10
C ALA A 483 11.51 4.13 -8.94
N SER A 484 11.91 4.88 -7.93
CA SER A 484 12.31 4.27 -6.66
C SER A 484 11.13 4.19 -5.70
N THR A 485 10.90 3.01 -5.11
CA THR A 485 10.01 2.87 -3.94
C THR A 485 10.74 3.40 -2.71
N ASN A 486 10.57 4.69 -2.48
CA ASN A 486 10.58 5.26 -1.15
C ASN A 486 9.27 6.06 -1.02
N PRO A 487 8.80 6.42 0.18
CA PRO A 487 7.88 7.55 0.28
C PRO A 487 8.58 8.80 -0.27
N PRO A 488 7.84 9.84 -0.69
CA PRO A 488 8.31 10.72 -1.73
C PRO A 488 9.47 11.55 -1.23
N ALA A 489 10.45 11.78 -2.10
CA ALA A 489 11.64 12.56 -1.77
C ALA A 489 11.28 14.04 -1.42
N ASP A 490 10.03 14.46 -1.63
CA ASP A 490 9.49 15.76 -1.21
C ASP A 490 8.69 15.72 0.12
N ALA A 491 8.34 14.53 0.64
CA ALA A 491 8.02 14.39 2.05
C ALA A 491 9.32 14.63 2.80
N THR A 492 9.50 15.87 3.25
CA THR A 492 10.63 16.26 4.11
C THR A 492 10.90 15.16 5.14
N PRO A 493 12.15 14.92 5.57
CA PRO A 493 12.46 13.93 6.61
C PRO A 493 11.50 13.99 7.80
N PHE A 494 10.99 15.19 8.11
CA PHE A 494 9.91 15.44 9.05
C PHE A 494 8.60 14.68 8.74
N VAL A 495 8.03 14.76 7.53
CA VAL A 495 6.76 14.08 7.19
C VAL A 495 6.89 12.57 7.31
N ARG A 496 8.00 11.98 6.87
CA ARG A 496 8.26 10.54 7.03
C ARG A 496 8.34 10.12 8.50
N GLN A 497 9.09 10.88 9.29
CA GLN A 497 9.21 10.66 10.73
C GLN A 497 7.86 10.85 11.43
N ALA A 498 7.07 11.85 11.02
CA ALA A 498 5.75 12.12 11.56
C ALA A 498 4.75 11.01 11.24
N LEU A 499 4.72 10.50 10.00
CA LEU A 499 3.85 9.39 9.60
C LEU A 499 4.21 8.10 10.33
N GLY A 500 5.51 7.76 10.41
CA GLY A 500 5.94 6.60 11.19
C GLY A 500 5.60 6.73 12.68
N ALA A 501 5.78 7.92 13.26
CA ALA A 501 5.46 8.17 14.66
C ALA A 501 3.95 8.13 14.91
N ALA A 502 3.15 8.73 14.03
CA ALA A 502 1.70 8.66 14.05
C ALA A 502 1.21 7.21 13.90
N GLY A 503 1.84 6.43 13.04
CA GLY A 503 1.65 5.00 12.91
C GLY A 503 1.81 4.27 14.24
N ILE A 504 2.96 4.41 14.89
CA ILE A 504 3.22 3.83 16.22
C ILE A 504 2.14 4.22 17.24
N ILE A 505 1.75 5.50 17.26
CA ILE A 505 0.72 6.06 18.16
C ILE A 505 -0.65 5.41 17.92
N VAL A 506 -1.11 5.38 16.67
CA VAL A 506 -2.42 4.83 16.29
C VAL A 506 -2.46 3.33 16.58
N GLN A 507 -1.41 2.59 16.19
CA GLN A 507 -1.35 1.15 16.39
C GLN A 507 -1.23 0.77 17.88
N ALA A 508 -0.55 1.60 18.70
CA ALA A 508 -0.54 1.44 20.16
C ALA A 508 -1.95 1.58 20.74
N ALA A 509 -2.70 2.60 20.29
CA ALA A 509 -4.05 2.85 20.76
C ALA A 509 -5.01 1.70 20.36
N LEU A 510 -4.91 1.22 19.13
CA LEU A 510 -5.71 0.09 18.66
C LEU A 510 -5.43 -1.17 19.46
N LEU A 511 -4.16 -1.54 19.65
CA LEU A 511 -3.78 -2.71 20.43
C LEU A 511 -4.32 -2.63 21.87
N ILE A 512 -4.11 -1.51 22.55
CA ILE A 512 -4.54 -1.37 23.94
C ILE A 512 -6.05 -1.28 24.06
N GLY A 513 -6.73 -0.61 23.15
CA GLY A 513 -8.19 -0.59 23.08
C GLY A 513 -8.77 -2.02 23.01
N ILE A 514 -8.21 -2.87 22.14
CA ILE A 514 -8.63 -4.27 22.02
C ILE A 514 -8.31 -5.09 23.27
N LEU A 515 -7.12 -4.93 23.85
CA LEU A 515 -6.77 -5.66 25.09
C LEU A 515 -7.66 -5.25 26.27
N LEU A 516 -7.94 -3.96 26.43
CA LEU A 516 -8.86 -3.44 27.46
C LEU A 516 -10.30 -3.90 27.22
N LEU A 517 -10.74 -3.98 25.96
CA LEU A 517 -12.02 -4.57 25.60
C LEU A 517 -12.09 -6.04 26.06
N GLY A 518 -11.04 -6.82 25.82
CA GLY A 518 -10.92 -8.20 26.30
C GLY A 518 -11.03 -8.30 27.82
N LEU A 519 -10.33 -7.42 28.56
CA LEU A 519 -10.34 -7.37 30.02
C LEU A 519 -11.70 -6.97 30.62
N ARG A 520 -12.63 -6.44 29.83
CA ARG A 520 -14.03 -6.23 30.26
C ARG A 520 -14.76 -7.53 30.57
N GLY A 521 -14.36 -8.63 29.92
CA GLY A 521 -14.92 -9.95 30.15
C GLY A 521 -14.31 -10.73 31.32
N GLY A 522 -13.32 -10.16 32.02
CA GLY A 522 -12.56 -10.84 33.06
C GLY A 522 -11.05 -10.77 32.80
N THR A 523 -10.30 -11.80 33.19
CA THR A 523 -8.85 -11.85 32.96
C THR A 523 -8.53 -12.49 31.61
N LEU A 524 -7.64 -11.86 30.85
CA LEU A 524 -7.01 -12.52 29.72
C LEU A 524 -6.11 -13.64 30.23
N PRO A 525 -6.20 -14.84 29.66
CA PRO A 525 -5.37 -15.96 30.10
C PRO A 525 -3.96 -15.87 29.46
N VAL A 526 -2.93 -16.43 30.10
CA VAL A 526 -1.53 -16.38 29.62
C VAL A 526 -1.39 -17.06 28.26
N GLY A 527 -0.74 -16.39 27.31
CA GLY A 527 -0.64 -16.78 25.90
C GLY A 527 -1.52 -15.91 24.98
N SER A 528 -2.38 -15.07 25.55
CA SER A 528 -3.29 -14.22 24.78
C SER A 528 -2.55 -13.15 23.99
N LEU A 529 -1.51 -12.54 24.57
CA LEU A 529 -0.79 -11.46 23.89
C LEU A 529 0.07 -12.03 22.75
N THR A 530 0.71 -13.17 22.97
CA THR A 530 1.42 -13.93 21.93
C THR A 530 0.50 -14.27 20.77
N LEU A 531 -0.71 -14.75 21.04
CA LEU A 531 -1.67 -15.09 20.00
C LEU A 531 -2.17 -13.86 19.24
N ILE A 532 -2.55 -12.78 19.95
CA ILE A 532 -3.11 -11.57 19.35
C ILE A 532 -2.05 -10.84 18.51
N ILE A 533 -0.88 -10.56 19.10
CA ILE A 533 0.20 -9.81 18.44
C ILE A 533 0.83 -10.67 17.34
N GLY A 534 1.03 -11.98 17.59
CA GLY A 534 1.60 -12.90 16.62
C GLY A 534 0.72 -13.10 15.39
N LEU A 535 -0.59 -13.34 15.58
CA LEU A 535 -1.54 -13.43 14.46
C LEU A 535 -1.54 -12.16 13.62
N ASN A 536 -1.57 -11.00 14.29
CA ASN A 536 -1.59 -9.71 13.62
C ASN A 536 -0.32 -9.46 12.81
N ALA A 537 0.85 -9.77 13.38
CA ALA A 537 2.14 -9.64 12.71
C ALA A 537 2.25 -10.56 11.49
N VAL A 538 1.83 -11.83 11.61
CA VAL A 538 1.85 -12.77 10.47
C VAL A 538 0.99 -12.25 9.32
N LEU A 539 -0.23 -11.79 9.60
CA LEU A 539 -1.13 -11.27 8.57
C LEU A 539 -0.57 -10.00 7.91
N LEU A 540 -0.08 -9.04 8.71
CA LEU A 540 0.50 -7.79 8.18
C LEU A 540 1.79 -8.02 7.37
N SER A 541 2.66 -8.93 7.81
CA SER A 541 3.90 -9.24 7.11
C SER A 541 3.69 -9.79 5.71
N VAL A 542 2.55 -10.45 5.45
CA VAL A 542 2.24 -10.96 4.11
C VAL A 542 2.05 -9.81 3.12
N ILE A 543 1.49 -8.67 3.53
CA ILE A 543 1.07 -7.62 2.59
C ILE A 543 2.25 -6.98 1.82
N GLN A 544 3.41 -6.83 2.46
CA GLN A 544 4.63 -6.22 1.87
C GLN A 544 5.86 -7.12 2.04
N ASP A 545 5.66 -8.43 2.20
CA ASP A 545 6.72 -9.44 2.38
C ASP A 545 7.71 -9.14 3.54
N GLN A 546 7.26 -8.48 4.60
CA GLN A 546 8.06 -8.08 5.77
C GLN A 546 8.19 -9.19 6.83
N TYR A 547 8.54 -10.40 6.41
CA TYR A 547 8.60 -11.57 7.30
C TYR A 547 9.68 -11.48 8.39
N ARG A 548 10.71 -10.64 8.18
CA ARG A 548 11.83 -10.47 9.13
C ARG A 548 11.43 -9.91 10.48
N LEU A 549 10.28 -9.23 10.57
CA LEU A 549 9.81 -8.57 11.80
C LEU A 549 8.94 -9.50 12.68
N ILE A 550 8.52 -10.65 12.15
CA ILE A 550 7.65 -11.61 12.85
C ILE A 550 8.29 -12.10 14.17
N PRO A 551 9.57 -12.53 14.22
CA PRO A 551 10.17 -13.00 15.47
C PRO A 551 10.12 -11.96 16.60
N GLY A 552 10.33 -10.69 16.26
CA GLY A 552 10.22 -9.58 17.20
C GLY A 552 8.81 -9.40 17.77
N ALA A 553 7.79 -9.50 16.92
CA ALA A 553 6.41 -9.43 17.35
C ALA A 553 6.01 -10.62 18.24
N ILE A 554 6.48 -11.83 17.93
CA ILE A 554 6.28 -13.01 18.78
C ILE A 554 6.97 -12.83 20.13
N LEU A 555 8.21 -12.33 20.15
CA LEU A 555 8.92 -12.01 21.38
C LEU A 555 8.16 -10.98 22.23
N ALA A 556 7.64 -9.91 21.61
CA ALA A 556 6.82 -8.92 22.28
C ALA A 556 5.56 -9.54 22.92
N GLY A 557 4.92 -10.46 22.21
CA GLY A 557 3.78 -11.23 22.72
C GLY A 557 4.13 -12.06 23.95
N VAL A 558 5.25 -12.80 23.92
CA VAL A 558 5.73 -13.62 25.04
C VAL A 558 6.06 -12.76 26.25
N LEU A 559 6.78 -11.66 26.06
CA LEU A 559 7.10 -10.70 27.13
C LEU A 559 5.82 -10.04 27.68
N GLY A 560 4.87 -9.72 26.82
CA GLY A 560 3.55 -9.22 27.22
C GLY A 560 2.79 -10.23 28.07
N ASP A 561 2.83 -11.52 27.73
CA ASP A 561 2.19 -12.59 28.50
C ASP A 561 2.86 -12.79 29.88
N ILE A 562 4.17 -12.54 30.00
CA ILE A 562 4.85 -12.49 31.30
C ILE A 562 4.31 -11.32 32.14
N VAL A 563 4.13 -10.13 31.55
CA VAL A 563 3.51 -8.98 32.23
C VAL A 563 2.07 -9.29 32.63
N LEU A 564 1.29 -9.91 31.74
CA LEU A 564 -0.07 -10.35 32.02
C LEU A 564 -0.11 -11.31 33.21
N TRP A 565 0.78 -12.31 33.24
CA TRP A 565 0.89 -13.28 34.32
C TRP A 565 1.27 -12.65 35.67
N ARG A 566 2.20 -11.69 35.65
CA ARG A 566 2.70 -11.00 36.84
C ARG A 566 1.70 -10.00 37.41
N LEU A 567 1.14 -9.13 36.56
CA LEU A 567 0.26 -8.05 36.98
C LEU A 567 -1.17 -8.50 37.18
N LYS A 568 -1.61 -9.58 36.51
CA LYS A 568 -2.99 -10.09 36.52
C LYS A 568 -4.02 -8.96 36.37
N PRO A 569 -3.90 -8.12 35.32
CA PRO A 569 -4.67 -6.88 35.19
C PRO A 569 -6.17 -7.16 35.23
N ARG A 570 -6.90 -6.34 36.00
CA ARG A 570 -8.35 -6.39 36.15
C ARG A 570 -8.90 -4.97 36.18
N ILE A 571 -10.10 -4.78 35.62
CA ILE A 571 -10.78 -3.46 35.64
C ILE A 571 -10.98 -2.95 37.07
N ALA A 572 -11.22 -3.85 38.03
CA ALA A 572 -11.34 -3.48 39.44
C ALA A 572 -10.03 -2.99 40.07
N GLU A 573 -8.88 -3.36 39.51
CA GLU A 573 -7.56 -3.10 40.08
C GLU A 573 -6.83 -2.01 39.27
N ARG A 574 -7.05 -0.76 39.70
CA ARG A 574 -6.55 0.44 38.99
C ARG A 574 -5.04 0.40 38.70
N ARG A 575 -4.24 -0.08 39.65
CA ARG A 575 -2.77 -0.11 39.52
C ARG A 575 -2.33 -1.13 38.46
N SER A 576 -2.86 -2.35 38.49
CA SER A 576 -2.44 -3.40 37.57
C SER A 576 -2.86 -3.10 36.12
N ILE A 577 -4.06 -2.58 35.91
CA ILE A 577 -4.52 -2.22 34.55
C ILE A 577 -3.75 -1.05 33.95
N ARG A 578 -3.35 -0.06 34.76
CA ARG A 578 -2.54 1.09 34.30
C ARG A 578 -1.11 0.68 33.97
N LEU A 579 -0.48 -0.12 34.83
CA LEU A 579 0.85 -0.67 34.56
C LEU A 579 0.84 -1.57 33.33
N PHE A 580 -0.19 -2.40 33.18
CA PHE A 580 -0.38 -3.21 31.98
C PHE A 580 -0.57 -2.35 30.73
N GLY A 581 -1.49 -1.38 30.77
CA GLY A 581 -1.74 -0.45 29.66
C GLY A 581 -0.48 0.30 29.23
N ALA A 582 0.36 0.73 30.17
CA ALA A 582 1.62 1.41 29.88
C ALA A 582 2.72 0.47 29.35
N ALA A 583 2.83 -0.74 29.92
CA ALA A 583 3.95 -1.64 29.64
C ALA A 583 3.84 -2.33 28.28
N ILE A 584 2.63 -2.71 27.84
CA ILE A 584 2.46 -3.50 26.62
C ILE A 584 2.94 -2.76 25.35
N PRO A 585 2.55 -1.50 25.09
CA PRO A 585 3.05 -0.78 23.91
C PRO A 585 4.57 -0.57 23.97
N VAL A 586 5.11 -0.29 25.16
CA VAL A 586 6.55 -0.14 25.38
C VAL A 586 7.29 -1.41 24.96
N ILE A 587 6.80 -2.58 25.38
CA ILE A 587 7.39 -3.88 25.01
C ILE A 587 7.29 -4.12 23.51
N VAL A 588 6.12 -3.90 22.91
CA VAL A 588 5.90 -4.10 21.47
C VAL A 588 6.86 -3.27 20.64
N TYR A 589 6.97 -1.97 20.92
CA TYR A 589 7.82 -1.11 20.13
C TYR A 589 9.31 -1.25 20.47
N ALA A 590 9.66 -1.59 21.72
CA ALA A 590 11.04 -1.97 22.05
C ALA A 590 11.49 -3.20 21.25
N CYS A 591 10.65 -4.24 21.15
CA CYS A 591 10.93 -5.41 20.33
C CYS A 591 10.95 -5.11 18.82
N TYR A 592 10.08 -4.22 18.34
CA TYR A 592 10.12 -3.74 16.96
C TYR A 592 11.45 -3.06 16.63
N PHE A 593 11.87 -2.09 17.45
CA PHE A 593 13.15 -1.39 17.25
C PHE A 593 14.35 -2.31 17.45
N LEU A 594 14.30 -3.26 18.39
CA LEU A 594 15.31 -4.30 18.53
C LEU A 594 15.41 -5.14 17.25
N SER A 595 14.27 -5.49 16.65
CA SER A 595 14.24 -6.26 15.40
C SER A 595 14.92 -5.47 14.28
N LEU A 596 14.54 -4.20 14.10
CA LEU A 596 15.22 -3.31 13.15
C LEU A 596 16.72 -3.24 13.42
N GLN A 597 17.13 -3.02 14.67
CA GLN A 597 18.54 -2.90 15.02
C GLN A 597 19.36 -4.16 14.68
N VAL A 598 18.77 -5.35 14.85
CA VAL A 598 19.44 -6.63 14.58
C VAL A 598 19.39 -6.98 13.09
N THR A 599 18.38 -6.53 12.34
CA THR A 599 18.24 -6.87 10.92
C THR A 599 18.87 -5.85 9.98
N THR A 600 18.54 -4.57 10.16
CA THR A 600 18.70 -3.52 9.14
C THR A 600 19.29 -2.22 9.69
N GLY A 601 19.34 -2.06 11.01
CA GLY A 601 19.68 -0.82 11.70
C GLY A 601 18.47 0.11 11.87
N ILE A 602 18.59 1.05 12.81
CA ILE A 602 17.60 2.12 13.07
C ILE A 602 18.10 3.42 12.42
N GLY A 603 17.31 3.98 11.50
CA GLY A 603 17.62 5.23 10.79
C GLY A 603 17.15 6.49 11.50
N TRP A 604 16.30 6.33 12.50
CA TRP A 604 15.81 7.43 13.32
C TRP A 604 16.83 7.85 14.38
N SER A 605 16.82 9.14 14.73
CA SER A 605 17.60 9.64 15.86
C SER A 605 17.18 8.96 17.15
N ILE A 606 18.11 8.88 18.11
CA ILE A 606 17.84 8.29 19.43
C ILE A 606 16.64 8.93 20.13
N HIS A 607 16.44 10.24 19.96
CA HIS A 607 15.30 10.97 20.49
C HIS A 607 13.98 10.48 19.92
N LEU A 608 13.93 10.20 18.61
CA LEU A 608 12.70 9.86 17.93
C LEU A 608 12.26 8.41 18.21
N TRP A 609 13.18 7.44 18.16
CA TRP A 609 12.79 6.05 18.39
C TRP A 609 12.57 5.74 19.88
N LEU A 610 13.41 6.24 20.81
CA LEU A 610 13.12 6.11 22.24
C LEU A 610 11.88 6.92 22.64
N GLY A 611 11.72 8.12 22.06
CA GLY A 611 10.57 8.97 22.32
C GLY A 611 9.25 8.32 21.93
N THR A 612 9.18 7.69 20.75
CA THR A 612 7.95 7.02 20.28
C THR A 612 7.61 5.76 21.11
N ILE A 613 8.60 5.02 21.64
CA ILE A 613 8.36 3.95 22.62
C ILE A 613 7.67 4.50 23.88
N VAL A 614 8.18 5.61 24.43
CA VAL A 614 7.61 6.25 25.63
C VAL A 614 6.21 6.76 25.36
N VAL A 615 5.99 7.46 24.24
CA VAL A 615 4.68 7.99 23.84
C VAL A 615 3.66 6.86 23.67
N ALA A 616 4.04 5.74 23.05
CA ALA A 616 3.17 4.57 22.94
C ALA A 616 2.74 4.04 24.32
N GLY A 617 3.67 4.00 25.29
CA GLY A 617 3.35 3.68 26.69
C GLY A 617 2.40 4.68 27.35
N VAL A 618 2.60 5.98 27.13
CA VAL A 618 1.71 7.04 27.63
C VAL A 618 0.30 6.89 27.05
N ILE A 619 0.17 6.58 25.76
CA ILE A 619 -1.14 6.33 25.13
C ILE A 619 -1.84 5.16 25.79
N GLY A 620 -1.15 4.04 25.98
CA GLY A 620 -1.74 2.88 26.65
C GLY A 620 -2.14 3.17 28.09
N LEU A 621 -1.35 3.99 28.80
CA LEU A 621 -1.72 4.51 30.11
C LEU A 621 -2.99 5.38 30.04
N LEU A 622 -3.07 6.36 29.14
CA LEU A 622 -4.22 7.25 28.98
C LEU A 622 -5.49 6.48 28.62
N MET A 623 -5.40 5.48 27.74
CA MET A 623 -6.54 4.61 27.42
C MET A 623 -7.05 3.84 28.64
N SER A 624 -6.16 3.42 29.55
CA SER A 624 -6.57 2.78 30.79
C SER A 624 -7.37 3.72 31.71
N TYR A 625 -7.16 5.04 31.63
CA TYR A 625 -7.97 6.04 32.35
C TYR A 625 -9.38 6.19 31.77
N LEU A 626 -9.54 6.07 30.45
CA LEU A 626 -10.86 6.09 29.81
C LEU A 626 -11.73 4.90 30.27
N VAL A 627 -11.11 3.75 30.52
CA VAL A 627 -11.80 2.55 31.01
C VAL A 627 -11.97 2.57 32.53
N VAL A 628 -10.99 3.10 33.27
CA VAL A 628 -10.98 3.12 34.74
C VAL A 628 -10.66 4.54 35.25
N PRO A 629 -11.69 5.39 35.47
CA PRO A 629 -11.51 6.78 35.85
C PRO A 629 -10.86 6.97 37.23
N PRO A 630 -10.17 8.10 37.46
CA PRO A 630 -9.56 8.41 38.74
C PRO A 630 -10.60 8.88 39.76
N GLY A 631 -11.26 7.95 40.46
CA GLY A 631 -12.01 8.21 41.70
C GLY A 631 -13.51 8.54 41.55
N GLY A 632 -14.30 7.88 42.41
CA GLY A 632 -15.75 8.00 42.63
C GLY A 632 -16.20 6.78 43.44
N ALA A 633 -16.83 6.98 44.60
CA ALA A 633 -17.31 5.90 45.46
C ALA A 633 -18.26 4.98 44.68
N GLY A 634 -18.04 3.67 44.74
CA GLY A 634 -19.05 2.72 44.25
C GLY A 634 -20.33 2.89 45.06
N PRO A 635 -21.53 2.68 44.48
CA PRO A 635 -22.75 2.63 45.26
C PRO A 635 -22.61 1.54 46.34
N PRO A 636 -23.14 1.76 47.56
CA PRO A 636 -22.97 0.81 48.65
C PRO A 636 -23.57 -0.53 48.23
N VAL A 637 -22.75 -1.59 48.34
CA VAL A 637 -23.23 -2.96 48.29
C VAL A 637 -24.20 -3.10 49.46
N ARG A 638 -25.50 -3.19 49.17
CA ARG A 638 -26.48 -3.64 50.18
C ARG A 638 -26.16 -5.09 50.49
N ALA A 639 -25.81 -5.34 51.76
CA ALA A 639 -25.56 -6.66 52.34
C ALA A 639 -26.80 -7.56 52.28
#